data_AF-A0A353H4W1-F1
#
_entry.id   AF-A0A353H4W1-F1
#
_cell.length_a   1.000
_cell.length_b   1.000
_cell.length_c   1.000
_cell.angle_alpha   90.00
_cell.angle_beta   90.00
_cell.angle_gamma   90.00
#
_symmetry.space_group_name_H-M   'P 1'
#
loop_
_entity.id
_entity.type
_entity.pdbx_description
1 polymer ?
#
loop_
_entity_poly.entity_id
_entity_poly.type
_entity_poly.pdbx_seq_one_letter_code
_entity_poly.pdbx_strand_id
1 'polypeptide(L)'
;MAPLELWEKVLISKEYFDTDHADLDCVDCHGGNSEESDRVTAHKGVVKDPTIKSAGKVCGDCHEEIVESASQSIHADIMLKKNALKPRTTSNLWESKVDAASSNHCMKCHASCGQCHVSRTENVGSGFIKGHVFQKRPDMVSQCTACHGSRIGKEYFGERGAGDVHLTEKNMDCVDCHDADEMHAKSQKNIKNRFDVQEIPACTDCHKDVKKGSPIKQHDIHAGKVQCQICHAQQYVNCFNCHVGKDPEGLAYYKNGKEIETFKIGINPEKTKSFPYNYMLVRNVPANPYLLDYYGKDLLPNFDKVHTWKRTAPHNIQRKTWVSESCNHCHGNRDIFLDKKDIQYDFLLKANRPILVPDSMVPERQDEGKITQRPTVKVRNDLVVDASWLHKNIANQDLIIVDTRSRRNYMDGHIPNAIYINVFNLRQKNSWKAVNYIKAPKDLVKVFGSCGIDKNTHVIVYDDGSLKAGLLIFVLNYLGNDNVSYLDGGVEAWEDAGYHFVKDVPVKSAAKPFVPEVHAEILADHLFFQKNLDNPGVRIVDVRSVAQYLNLPGKSSAKLRWGGHLKGMLNLPCRVFYMDNGFLRNPDETMFMLKQRGITHDKTVVLSCNTNQFAASAYAALRYLGFEDVRLHNGSMVSYERNCLPDMGHSAKMLQSGKQAFFSGRYLDAKEYFRKAVQADPSGTDAWKYYDIIINFALAEKLEKGSNINLLREPTRIDEGPDTVVTPPAPPSKDTKFKIEEDEGC
;
A
#
# COMPACT_ATOMS: atom_id res chain seq x y z
N MET A 1 6.44 -39.46 -13.28
CA MET A 1 7.19 -38.43 -12.51
C MET A 1 7.94 -39.16 -11.42
N ALA A 2 9.22 -38.85 -11.20
CA ALA A 2 9.96 -39.42 -10.08
C ALA A 2 9.26 -39.06 -8.75
N PRO A 3 9.30 -39.93 -7.72
CA PRO A 3 8.85 -39.55 -6.39
C PRO A 3 9.66 -38.35 -5.92
N LEU A 4 8.98 -37.34 -5.37
CA LEU A 4 9.66 -36.21 -4.74
C LEU A 4 10.56 -36.73 -3.61
N GLU A 5 11.73 -36.13 -3.48
CA GLU A 5 12.61 -36.35 -2.35
C GLU A 5 11.94 -35.87 -1.05
N LEU A 6 12.35 -36.40 0.10
CA LEU A 6 11.74 -36.07 1.40
C LEU A 6 11.73 -34.55 1.66
N TRP A 7 12.83 -33.86 1.38
CA TRP A 7 12.96 -32.41 1.57
C TRP A 7 12.02 -31.58 0.67
N GLU A 8 11.68 -32.08 -0.53
CA GLU A 8 10.71 -31.46 -1.44
C GLU A 8 9.27 -31.60 -0.91
N LYS A 9 8.98 -32.67 -0.16
CA LYS A 9 7.67 -32.91 0.47
C LYS A 9 7.42 -32.02 1.69
N VAL A 10 8.48 -31.57 2.36
CA VAL A 10 8.41 -30.72 3.56
C VAL A 10 8.76 -29.24 3.30
N LEU A 11 8.89 -28.85 2.02
CA LEU A 11 9.20 -27.49 1.57
C LEU A 11 10.48 -26.92 2.20
N ILE A 12 11.56 -27.70 2.20
CA ILE A 12 12.90 -27.22 2.58
C ILE A 12 13.58 -26.62 1.33
N SER A 13 14.06 -25.38 1.45
CA SER A 13 14.88 -24.73 0.42
C SER A 13 16.25 -25.39 0.33
N LYS A 14 16.87 -25.41 -0.85
CA LYS A 14 18.27 -25.87 -0.97
C LYS A 14 19.23 -25.08 -0.06
N GLU A 15 18.97 -23.78 0.09
CA GLU A 15 19.75 -22.89 0.96
C GLU A 15 19.69 -23.27 2.44
N TYR A 16 18.68 -24.04 2.87
CA TYR A 16 18.59 -24.50 4.26
C TYR A 16 19.78 -25.41 4.62
N PHE A 17 20.20 -26.27 3.69
CA PHE A 17 21.29 -27.22 3.88
C PHE A 17 22.67 -26.55 4.03
N ASP A 18 22.75 -25.25 3.77
CA ASP A 18 23.96 -24.45 3.99
C ASP A 18 23.98 -23.79 5.39
N THR A 19 23.05 -24.16 6.29
CA THR A 19 22.90 -23.55 7.62
C THR A 19 23.14 -24.56 8.75
N ASP A 20 23.62 -24.08 9.90
CA ASP A 20 23.80 -24.90 11.11
C ASP A 20 22.51 -25.61 11.57
N HIS A 21 21.33 -25.11 11.18
CA HIS A 21 20.06 -25.75 11.51
C HIS A 21 19.82 -27.04 10.72
N ALA A 22 20.49 -27.23 9.57
CA ALA A 22 20.38 -28.45 8.77
C ALA A 22 21.13 -29.63 9.36
N ASP A 23 22.02 -29.40 10.32
CA ASP A 23 22.73 -30.45 11.06
C ASP A 23 21.84 -31.08 12.15
N LEU A 24 20.67 -30.48 12.44
CA LEU A 24 19.70 -30.99 13.41
C LEU A 24 18.67 -31.89 12.74
N ASP A 25 18.30 -32.98 13.40
CA ASP A 25 17.22 -33.82 12.91
C ASP A 25 15.87 -33.12 13.10
N CYS A 26 14.93 -33.35 12.17
CA CYS A 26 13.59 -32.78 12.26
C CYS A 26 12.90 -33.13 13.60
N VAL A 27 13.21 -34.31 14.15
CA VAL A 27 12.65 -34.80 15.41
C VAL A 27 13.19 -34.07 16.64
N ASP A 28 14.39 -33.47 16.57
CA ASP A 28 14.98 -32.72 17.67
C ASP A 28 14.16 -31.45 17.96
N CYS A 29 13.71 -30.81 16.89
CA CYS A 29 12.88 -29.62 16.98
C CYS A 29 11.39 -29.98 17.13
N HIS A 30 10.88 -30.80 16.21
CA HIS A 30 9.44 -31.01 16.05
C HIS A 30 8.90 -32.22 16.83
N GLY A 31 9.75 -33.09 17.37
CA GLY A 31 9.34 -34.39 17.91
C GLY A 31 8.91 -35.37 16.80
N GLY A 32 8.14 -36.39 17.17
CA GLY A 32 7.82 -37.52 16.30
C GLY A 32 8.70 -38.74 16.61
N ASN A 33 8.77 -39.68 15.68
CA ASN A 33 9.58 -40.89 15.79
C ASN A 33 10.33 -41.16 14.48
N SER A 34 11.64 -40.93 14.48
CA SER A 34 12.53 -41.14 13.33
C SER A 34 12.71 -42.61 12.95
N GLU A 35 12.43 -43.53 13.87
CA GLU A 35 12.64 -44.99 13.66
C GLU A 35 11.48 -45.65 12.90
N GLU A 36 10.36 -44.94 12.73
CA GLU A 36 9.16 -45.46 12.09
C GLU A 36 9.17 -45.22 10.58
N SER A 37 8.85 -46.25 9.80
CA SER A 37 8.80 -46.14 8.33
C SER A 37 7.43 -45.74 7.79
N ASP A 38 6.36 -45.93 8.57
CA ASP A 38 5.03 -45.45 8.20
C ASP A 38 4.86 -43.96 8.53
N ARG A 39 4.31 -43.20 7.58
CA ARG A 39 4.14 -41.75 7.72
C ARG A 39 3.28 -41.40 8.94
N VAL A 40 2.20 -42.12 9.20
CA VAL A 40 1.28 -41.76 10.29
C VAL A 40 1.92 -42.04 11.65
N THR A 41 2.64 -43.16 11.79
CA THR A 41 3.33 -43.48 13.04
C THR A 41 4.55 -42.60 13.28
N ALA A 42 5.35 -42.31 12.25
CA ALA A 42 6.50 -41.41 12.33
C ALA A 42 6.11 -39.97 12.74
N HIS A 43 4.98 -39.47 12.25
CA HIS A 43 4.49 -38.13 12.57
C HIS A 43 3.65 -38.06 13.85
N LYS A 44 3.48 -39.18 14.56
CA LYS A 44 2.74 -39.18 15.83
C LYS A 44 3.51 -38.36 16.87
N GLY A 45 2.90 -37.27 17.34
CA GLY A 45 3.52 -36.37 18.32
C GLY A 45 4.31 -35.20 17.73
N VAL A 46 4.35 -35.06 16.40
CA VAL A 46 4.98 -33.90 15.74
C VAL A 46 4.26 -32.61 16.11
N VAL A 47 5.03 -31.61 16.55
CA VAL A 47 4.57 -30.26 16.88
C VAL A 47 4.88 -29.34 15.71
N LYS A 48 3.84 -28.78 15.08
CA LYS A 48 3.99 -27.90 13.90
C LYS A 48 4.80 -26.64 14.16
N ASP A 49 4.59 -26.01 15.32
CA ASP A 49 5.37 -24.87 15.79
C ASP A 49 6.00 -25.24 17.13
N PRO A 50 7.26 -25.71 17.12
CA PRO A 50 7.91 -26.21 18.33
C PRO A 50 8.34 -25.08 19.28
N THR A 51 8.25 -23.81 18.87
CA THR A 51 8.76 -22.69 19.66
C THR A 51 7.68 -21.93 20.44
N ILE A 52 6.40 -22.05 20.07
CA ILE A 52 5.29 -21.26 20.66
C ILE A 52 5.12 -21.38 22.18
N LYS A 53 5.62 -22.46 22.79
CA LYS A 53 5.59 -22.68 24.26
C LYS A 53 6.83 -23.41 24.80
N SER A 54 7.83 -23.64 23.95
CA SER A 54 8.97 -24.50 24.26
C SER A 54 10.26 -24.02 23.62
N ALA A 55 10.35 -22.73 23.28
CA ALA A 55 11.58 -22.12 22.77
C ALA A 55 12.80 -22.43 23.66
N GLY A 56 12.64 -22.44 25.00
CA GLY A 56 13.70 -22.81 25.95
C GLY A 56 14.25 -24.22 25.72
N LYS A 57 13.36 -25.17 25.46
CA LYS A 57 13.73 -26.56 25.20
C LYS A 57 14.34 -26.76 23.82
N VAL A 58 13.80 -26.06 22.81
CA VAL A 58 14.10 -26.33 21.39
C VAL A 58 15.29 -25.51 20.90
N CYS A 59 15.43 -24.29 21.38
CA CYS A 59 16.44 -23.34 20.91
C CYS A 59 17.45 -22.95 22.01
N GLY A 60 17.18 -23.28 23.28
CA GLY A 60 17.95 -22.80 24.42
C GLY A 60 19.41 -23.24 24.40
N ASP A 61 19.71 -24.44 23.91
CA ASP A 61 21.08 -24.97 23.88
C ASP A 61 22.03 -24.14 22.99
N CYS A 62 21.49 -23.49 21.96
CA CYS A 62 22.26 -22.64 21.03
C CYS A 62 21.99 -21.13 21.21
N HIS A 63 20.85 -20.77 21.82
CA HIS A 63 20.35 -19.39 21.91
C HIS A 63 19.90 -19.02 23.33
N GLU A 64 20.59 -19.50 24.36
CA GLU A 64 20.24 -19.37 25.78
C GLU A 64 19.80 -17.94 26.17
N GLU A 65 20.65 -16.94 25.94
CA GLU A 65 20.38 -15.54 26.31
C GLU A 65 19.16 -14.95 25.60
N ILE A 66 18.97 -15.28 24.32
CA ILE A 66 17.86 -14.75 23.51
C ILE A 66 16.55 -15.37 24.00
N VAL A 67 16.55 -16.68 24.27
CA VAL A 67 15.33 -17.36 24.69
C VAL A 67 14.90 -16.95 26.10
N GLU A 68 15.86 -16.76 27.01
CA GLU A 68 15.59 -16.25 28.35
C GLU A 68 14.91 -14.88 28.28
N SER A 69 15.51 -13.93 27.55
CA SER A 69 14.97 -12.57 27.42
C SER A 69 13.66 -12.51 26.65
N ALA A 70 13.56 -13.22 25.51
CA ALA A 70 12.39 -13.17 24.63
C ALA A 70 11.10 -13.63 25.30
N SER A 71 11.18 -14.47 26.34
CA SER A 71 10.01 -14.84 27.17
C SER A 71 9.30 -13.63 27.79
N GLN A 72 9.99 -12.51 27.94
CA GLN A 72 9.47 -11.25 28.46
C GLN A 72 9.02 -10.29 27.35
N SER A 73 9.26 -10.63 26.08
CA SER A 73 8.88 -9.81 24.94
C SER A 73 7.37 -9.73 24.78
N ILE A 74 6.90 -8.54 24.39
CA ILE A 74 5.50 -8.29 24.04
C ILE A 74 5.04 -9.06 22.80
N HIS A 75 5.96 -9.60 22.01
CA HIS A 75 5.63 -10.41 20.84
C HIS A 75 5.39 -11.87 21.22
N ALA A 76 6.06 -12.37 22.28
CA ALA A 76 5.95 -13.75 22.74
C ALA A 76 4.80 -13.95 23.74
N ASP A 77 4.50 -12.97 24.60
CA ASP A 77 3.48 -13.08 25.65
C ASP A 77 2.47 -11.90 25.68
N ILE A 78 1.23 -12.21 26.04
CA ILE A 78 0.11 -11.29 26.27
C ILE A 78 0.04 -10.73 27.71
N MET A 79 1.00 -11.03 28.59
CA MET A 79 0.98 -10.60 30.00
C MET A 79 0.73 -9.10 30.18
N LEU A 80 1.35 -8.23 29.37
CA LEU A 80 1.10 -6.78 29.43
C LEU A 80 -0.34 -6.41 29.09
N LYS A 81 -0.99 -7.15 28.17
CA LYS A 81 -2.39 -6.94 27.83
C LYS A 81 -3.30 -7.35 28.99
N LYS A 82 -3.01 -8.47 29.66
CA LYS A 82 -3.74 -8.88 30.88
C LYS A 82 -3.57 -7.84 31.99
N ASN A 83 -2.35 -7.35 32.20
CA ASN A 83 -2.06 -6.28 33.17
C ASN A 83 -2.82 -4.99 32.86
N ALA A 84 -2.96 -4.61 31.59
CA ALA A 84 -3.71 -3.43 31.19
C ALA A 84 -5.24 -3.55 31.37
N LEU A 85 -5.77 -4.77 31.41
CA LEU A 85 -7.19 -5.04 31.62
C LEU A 85 -7.55 -5.28 33.09
N LYS A 86 -6.62 -5.82 33.89
CA LYS A 86 -6.82 -6.18 35.30
C LYS A 86 -7.43 -5.05 36.15
N PRO A 87 -7.01 -3.77 36.04
CA PRO A 87 -7.63 -2.68 36.80
C PRO A 87 -9.11 -2.43 36.47
N ARG A 88 -9.59 -2.91 35.32
CA ARG A 88 -10.97 -2.74 34.87
C ARG A 88 -11.93 -3.79 35.45
N THR A 89 -11.43 -4.79 36.17
CA THR A 89 -12.27 -5.87 36.70
C THR A 89 -12.34 -5.87 38.22
N THR A 90 -13.45 -6.43 38.74
CA THR A 90 -13.64 -6.82 40.14
C THR A 90 -14.04 -8.29 40.26
N SER A 91 -14.15 -9.00 39.13
CA SER A 91 -14.73 -10.34 39.07
C SER A 91 -13.69 -11.40 39.40
N ASN A 92 -14.04 -12.35 40.26
CA ASN A 92 -13.26 -13.57 40.50
C ASN A 92 -13.29 -14.54 39.30
N LEU A 93 -14.25 -14.40 38.39
CA LEU A 93 -14.33 -15.18 37.14
C LEU A 93 -13.46 -14.58 36.02
N TRP A 94 -12.87 -13.40 36.25
CA TRP A 94 -12.08 -12.66 35.28
C TRP A 94 -11.01 -13.52 34.62
N GLU A 95 -10.19 -14.21 35.42
CA GLU A 95 -9.01 -14.92 34.94
C GLU A 95 -9.38 -16.02 33.94
N SER A 96 -10.30 -16.92 34.30
CA SER A 96 -10.72 -18.01 33.40
C SER A 96 -11.41 -17.51 32.11
N LYS A 97 -12.25 -16.47 32.20
CA LYS A 97 -12.97 -15.92 31.05
C LYS A 97 -12.06 -15.12 30.12
N VAL A 98 -11.14 -14.35 30.67
CA VAL A 98 -10.18 -13.55 29.90
C VAL A 98 -9.10 -14.43 29.32
N ASP A 99 -8.73 -15.54 29.95
CA ASP A 99 -7.82 -16.53 29.36
C ASP A 99 -8.46 -17.23 28.16
N ALA A 100 -9.73 -17.61 28.27
CA ALA A 100 -10.50 -18.13 27.14
C ALA A 100 -10.59 -17.10 26.01
N ALA A 101 -10.95 -15.85 26.32
CA ALA A 101 -11.00 -14.78 25.34
C ALA A 101 -9.63 -14.52 24.71
N SER A 102 -8.58 -14.44 25.52
CA SER A 102 -7.23 -14.15 25.05
C SER A 102 -6.67 -15.26 24.17
N SER A 103 -6.95 -16.52 24.48
CA SER A 103 -6.57 -17.66 23.64
C SER A 103 -7.28 -17.65 22.29
N ASN A 104 -8.59 -17.36 22.27
CA ASN A 104 -9.38 -17.36 21.03
C ASN A 104 -9.07 -16.16 20.13
N HIS A 105 -8.72 -15.02 20.73
CA HIS A 105 -8.67 -13.73 20.06
C HIS A 105 -7.24 -13.19 20.00
N CYS A 106 -6.59 -13.04 21.16
CA CYS A 106 -5.38 -12.22 21.29
C CYS A 106 -4.12 -12.96 20.84
N MET A 107 -3.99 -14.24 21.18
CA MET A 107 -2.80 -15.04 20.88
C MET A 107 -2.55 -15.23 19.38
N LYS A 108 -3.58 -15.05 18.54
CA LYS A 108 -3.43 -15.12 17.07
C LYS A 108 -2.44 -14.08 16.52
N CYS A 109 -2.27 -12.95 17.22
CA CYS A 109 -1.36 -11.88 16.79
C CYS A 109 0.02 -11.94 17.46
N HIS A 110 0.20 -12.77 18.49
CA HIS A 110 1.49 -12.99 19.14
C HIS A 110 2.23 -14.10 18.40
N ALA A 111 3.55 -13.99 18.36
CA ALA A 111 4.39 -14.79 17.49
C ALA A 111 5.44 -15.58 18.28
N SER A 112 5.63 -16.83 17.89
CA SER A 112 6.76 -17.65 18.34
C SER A 112 8.05 -17.30 17.59
N CYS A 113 9.20 -17.82 18.03
CA CYS A 113 10.46 -17.69 17.29
C CYS A 113 10.32 -18.22 15.85
N GLY A 114 9.67 -19.37 15.66
CA GLY A 114 9.41 -19.96 14.34
C GLY A 114 8.49 -19.10 13.46
N GLN A 115 7.55 -18.36 14.03
CA GLN A 115 6.68 -17.43 13.30
C GLN A 115 7.35 -16.08 12.98
N CYS A 116 8.42 -15.73 13.70
CA CYS A 116 9.24 -14.55 13.39
C CYS A 116 10.44 -14.86 12.50
N HIS A 117 10.92 -16.09 12.46
CA HIS A 117 12.16 -16.41 11.74
C HIS A 117 11.99 -17.44 10.63
N VAL A 118 10.89 -18.17 10.52
CA VAL A 118 10.77 -19.28 9.54
C VAL A 118 9.45 -19.24 8.76
N SER A 119 8.36 -18.91 9.44
CA SER A 119 6.99 -19.03 8.93
C SER A 119 6.17 -17.78 9.19
N ARG A 120 4.98 -17.71 8.60
CA ARG A 120 4.00 -16.65 8.84
C ARG A 120 3.12 -17.03 10.03
N THR A 121 2.69 -16.02 10.78
CA THR A 121 1.73 -16.17 11.88
C THR A 121 0.41 -16.76 11.38
N GLU A 122 -0.28 -17.52 12.24
CA GLU A 122 -1.55 -18.18 11.89
C GLU A 122 -2.65 -17.21 11.45
N ASN A 123 -2.66 -15.98 11.99
CA ASN A 123 -3.67 -14.98 11.68
C ASN A 123 -3.71 -14.54 10.21
N VAL A 124 -2.68 -14.86 9.42
CA VAL A 124 -2.62 -14.54 7.99
C VAL A 124 -2.55 -15.77 7.08
N GLY A 125 -2.89 -16.96 7.60
CA GLY A 125 -3.01 -18.19 6.81
C GLY A 125 -1.80 -19.12 6.86
N SER A 126 -0.87 -18.92 7.81
CA SER A 126 0.31 -19.77 8.05
C SER A 126 1.22 -19.99 6.82
N GLY A 127 2.25 -20.82 6.96
CA GLY A 127 3.14 -21.23 5.85
C GLY A 127 4.53 -20.61 5.90
N PHE A 128 5.51 -21.24 5.24
CA PHE A 128 6.90 -20.79 5.23
C PHE A 128 7.11 -19.55 4.38
N ILE A 129 8.07 -18.72 4.78
CA ILE A 129 8.44 -17.50 4.03
C ILE A 129 9.39 -17.86 2.89
N LYS A 130 10.41 -18.66 3.20
CA LYS A 130 11.46 -19.05 2.24
C LYS A 130 11.89 -20.52 2.40
N GLY A 131 10.92 -21.43 2.51
CA GLY A 131 11.15 -22.88 2.56
C GLY A 131 12.03 -23.35 3.72
N HIS A 132 11.48 -23.35 4.94
CA HIS A 132 12.13 -23.68 6.22
C HIS A 132 13.47 -22.98 6.56
N VAL A 133 13.94 -22.04 5.74
CA VAL A 133 15.14 -21.24 6.05
C VAL A 133 14.87 -20.32 7.23
N PHE A 134 15.73 -20.39 8.25
CA PHE A 134 15.72 -19.49 9.39
C PHE A 134 16.30 -18.13 9.00
N GLN A 135 15.48 -17.09 9.14
CA GLN A 135 15.80 -15.71 8.82
C GLN A 135 16.21 -14.96 10.08
N LYS A 136 17.50 -14.64 10.22
CA LYS A 136 17.99 -13.83 11.35
C LYS A 136 17.26 -12.49 11.47
N ARG A 137 16.99 -11.83 10.34
CA ARG A 137 16.16 -10.62 10.26
C ARG A 137 14.78 -10.99 9.69
N PRO A 138 13.70 -10.84 10.47
CA PRO A 138 12.33 -11.09 10.02
C PRO A 138 11.94 -10.26 8.77
N ASP A 139 11.15 -10.84 7.86
CA ASP A 139 10.58 -10.11 6.73
C ASP A 139 9.49 -9.14 7.19
N MET A 140 9.75 -7.84 7.02
CA MET A 140 8.82 -6.79 7.43
C MET A 140 7.44 -6.95 6.81
N VAL A 141 7.35 -7.30 5.52
CA VAL A 141 6.06 -7.37 4.83
C VAL A 141 5.23 -8.54 5.35
N SER A 142 5.80 -9.74 5.37
CA SER A 142 5.10 -11.00 5.60
C SER A 142 4.97 -11.37 7.07
N GLN A 143 5.75 -10.72 7.95
CA GLN A 143 5.71 -10.97 9.40
C GLN A 143 5.28 -9.73 10.17
N CYS A 144 6.02 -8.62 10.12
CA CYS A 144 5.69 -7.43 10.92
C CYS A 144 4.33 -6.84 10.50
N THR A 145 4.15 -6.55 9.21
CA THR A 145 2.90 -5.97 8.71
C THR A 145 1.78 -6.99 8.52
N ALA A 146 2.05 -8.29 8.68
CA ALA A 146 0.97 -9.28 8.79
C ALA A 146 0.12 -9.02 10.06
N CYS A 147 0.78 -8.72 11.19
CA CYS A 147 0.09 -8.42 12.46
C CYS A 147 -0.21 -6.92 12.63
N HIS A 148 0.68 -6.05 12.17
CA HIS A 148 0.57 -4.59 12.37
C HIS A 148 0.04 -3.83 11.15
N GLY A 149 -0.27 -4.52 10.04
CA GLY A 149 -0.54 -3.91 8.74
C GLY A 149 -1.77 -3.02 8.67
N SER A 150 -2.84 -3.40 9.37
CA SER A 150 -4.12 -2.67 9.34
C SER A 150 -4.01 -1.24 9.86
N ARG A 151 -3.01 -0.94 10.69
CA ARG A 151 -2.74 0.41 11.21
C ARG A 151 -1.36 0.90 10.77
N ILE A 152 -0.33 0.25 11.30
CA ILE A 152 1.06 0.67 11.19
C ILE A 152 1.57 0.45 9.76
N GLY A 153 1.32 -0.71 9.16
CA GLY A 153 1.78 -0.98 7.79
C GLY A 153 1.15 -0.02 6.77
N LYS A 154 -0.15 0.29 6.91
CA LYS A 154 -0.82 1.28 6.07
C LYS A 154 -0.21 2.69 6.22
N GLU A 155 0.12 3.09 7.44
CA GLU A 155 0.82 4.36 7.70
C GLU A 155 2.22 4.36 7.08
N TYR A 156 2.99 3.29 7.29
CA TYR A 156 4.37 3.14 6.85
C TYR A 156 4.53 3.14 5.33
N PHE A 157 3.64 2.40 4.64
CA PHE A 157 3.66 2.27 3.19
C PHE A 157 2.90 3.38 2.46
N GLY A 158 2.37 4.39 3.15
CA GLY A 158 1.64 5.48 2.51
C GLY A 158 0.29 5.07 1.93
N GLU A 159 -0.35 4.07 2.54
CA GLU A 159 -1.77 3.77 2.33
C GLU A 159 -2.66 4.64 3.22
N ARG A 160 -2.07 5.40 4.16
CA ARG A 160 -2.69 6.50 4.92
C ARG A 160 -1.72 7.68 5.00
N GLY A 161 -1.90 8.68 4.14
CA GLY A 161 -0.95 9.79 3.98
C GLY A 161 0.22 9.43 3.05
N ALA A 162 1.37 10.07 3.26
CA ALA A 162 2.52 10.02 2.34
C ALA A 162 3.52 8.87 2.61
N GLY A 163 3.31 8.05 3.65
CA GLY A 163 4.27 7.04 4.09
C GLY A 163 5.27 7.56 5.12
N ASP A 164 6.20 6.70 5.53
CA ASP A 164 7.31 7.08 6.40
C ASP A 164 8.55 7.49 5.58
N VAL A 165 9.15 8.62 5.92
CA VAL A 165 10.33 9.18 5.25
C VAL A 165 11.55 8.27 5.37
N HIS A 166 11.65 7.47 6.44
CA HIS A 166 12.77 6.55 6.61
C HIS A 166 12.71 5.41 5.59
N LEU A 167 11.51 4.94 5.24
CA LEU A 167 11.34 3.99 4.14
C LEU A 167 11.63 4.66 2.79
N THR A 168 11.00 5.81 2.51
CA THR A 168 11.03 6.41 1.17
C THR A 168 12.39 6.99 0.78
N GLU A 169 13.09 7.63 1.73
CA GLU A 169 14.33 8.36 1.45
C GLU A 169 15.59 7.64 1.93
N LYS A 170 15.44 6.65 2.82
CA LYS A 170 16.57 5.92 3.43
C LYS A 170 16.48 4.41 3.28
N ASN A 171 15.41 3.88 2.69
CA ASN A 171 15.20 2.44 2.51
C ASN A 171 15.35 1.65 3.83
N MET A 172 14.95 2.27 4.94
CA MET A 172 14.95 1.62 6.25
C MET A 172 13.69 0.76 6.39
N ASP A 173 13.80 -0.38 7.04
CA ASP A 173 12.68 -1.24 7.45
C ASP A 173 12.42 -1.14 8.96
N CYS A 174 11.49 -1.97 9.46
CA CYS A 174 11.16 -1.97 10.89
C CYS A 174 12.36 -2.33 11.78
N VAL A 175 13.24 -3.24 11.36
CA VAL A 175 14.34 -3.76 12.19
C VAL A 175 15.62 -2.93 12.07
N ASP A 176 15.63 -1.92 11.20
CA ASP A 176 16.62 -0.83 11.25
C ASP A 176 16.35 0.16 12.39
N CYS A 177 15.09 0.25 12.84
CA CYS A 177 14.70 1.04 14.00
C CYS A 177 14.59 0.17 15.26
N HIS A 178 13.93 -0.98 15.13
CA HIS A 178 13.63 -1.89 16.23
C HIS A 178 14.60 -3.08 16.22
N ASP A 179 15.72 -2.96 16.93
CA ASP A 179 16.77 -3.98 16.93
C ASP A 179 16.38 -5.25 17.72
N ALA A 180 17.28 -6.23 17.70
CA ALA A 180 17.06 -7.50 18.36
C ALA A 180 16.94 -7.36 19.90
N ASP A 181 17.61 -6.39 20.51
CA ASP A 181 17.61 -6.21 21.95
C ASP A 181 16.24 -5.68 22.43
N GLU A 182 15.63 -4.76 21.67
CA GLU A 182 14.24 -4.33 21.91
C GLU A 182 13.24 -5.46 21.62
N MET A 183 13.36 -6.11 20.45
CA MET A 183 12.39 -7.12 20.02
C MET A 183 12.35 -8.34 20.95
N HIS A 184 13.49 -8.71 21.55
CA HIS A 184 13.61 -9.80 22.51
C HIS A 184 13.62 -9.33 23.97
N ALA A 185 13.42 -8.03 24.25
CA ALA A 185 13.32 -7.48 25.61
C ALA A 185 14.55 -7.80 26.51
N LYS A 186 15.76 -7.66 25.98
CA LYS A 186 17.02 -8.11 26.59
C LYS A 186 17.28 -7.63 28.02
N SER A 187 16.90 -6.40 28.40
CA SER A 187 17.29 -5.80 29.70
C SER A 187 16.11 -5.43 30.61
N GLN A 188 15.13 -6.34 30.79
CA GLN A 188 13.91 -5.98 31.50
C GLN A 188 13.64 -6.81 32.77
N LYS A 189 13.17 -6.15 33.82
CA LYS A 189 12.44 -6.76 34.95
C LYS A 189 11.25 -5.85 35.26
N ASN A 190 10.06 -6.41 35.42
CA ASN A 190 8.82 -5.70 35.81
C ASN A 190 8.28 -4.66 34.80
N ILE A 191 8.25 -4.99 33.51
CA ILE A 191 7.59 -4.19 32.47
C ILE A 191 6.10 -4.06 32.80
N LYS A 192 5.58 -2.83 32.91
CA LYS A 192 4.14 -2.59 33.15
C LYS A 192 3.40 -2.26 31.87
N ASN A 193 4.05 -1.55 30.96
CA ASN A 193 3.52 -1.18 29.67
C ASN A 193 4.59 -1.30 28.55
N ARG A 194 4.14 -1.42 27.29
CA ARG A 194 5.02 -1.59 26.12
C ARG A 194 6.05 -0.46 25.88
N PHE A 195 5.88 0.68 26.55
CA PHE A 195 6.76 1.84 26.45
C PHE A 195 7.76 1.92 27.62
N ASP A 196 7.74 0.96 28.55
CA ASP A 196 8.73 0.81 29.61
C ASP A 196 9.96 0.02 29.14
N VAL A 197 9.98 -0.44 27.88
CA VAL A 197 11.15 -1.06 27.24
C VAL A 197 12.28 -0.04 27.18
N GLN A 198 13.45 -0.38 27.75
CA GLN A 198 14.57 0.56 27.87
C GLN A 198 15.23 0.80 26.51
N GLU A 199 15.24 -0.23 25.68
CA GLU A 199 15.81 -0.31 24.34
C GLU A 199 14.88 0.30 23.27
N ILE A 200 13.75 0.89 23.66
CA ILE A 200 12.80 1.47 22.70
C ILE A 200 13.49 2.56 21.84
N PRO A 201 13.27 2.60 20.52
CA PRO A 201 13.98 3.51 19.64
C PRO A 201 13.61 4.95 19.94
N ALA A 202 14.63 5.80 20.09
CA ALA A 202 14.46 7.23 20.20
C ALA A 202 14.99 7.93 18.94
N CYS A 203 14.28 8.96 18.49
CA CYS A 203 14.71 9.76 17.33
C CYS A 203 16.15 10.28 17.51
N THR A 204 16.55 10.57 18.75
CA THR A 204 17.87 11.10 19.10
C THR A 204 19.02 10.08 19.04
N ASP A 205 18.73 8.80 18.86
CA ASP A 205 19.76 7.76 18.72
C ASP A 205 20.49 7.93 17.38
N CYS A 206 19.74 8.26 16.33
CA CYS A 206 20.25 8.58 14.99
C CYS A 206 20.38 10.09 14.75
N HIS A 207 19.48 10.92 15.29
CA HIS A 207 19.47 12.37 15.09
C HIS A 207 20.09 13.11 16.29
N LYS A 208 21.40 12.95 16.49
CA LYS A 208 22.10 13.48 17.69
C LYS A 208 22.11 15.01 17.79
N ASP A 209 22.05 15.69 16.64
CA ASP A 209 22.18 17.16 16.53
C ASP A 209 20.86 17.94 16.71
N VAL A 210 19.76 17.25 17.03
CA VAL A 210 18.42 17.88 17.20
C VAL A 210 18.11 18.24 18.66
N LYS A 211 19.08 18.15 19.56
CA LYS A 211 18.95 18.49 21.00
C LYS A 211 19.09 20.00 21.24
N LYS A 212 19.12 20.38 22.52
CA LYS A 212 19.35 21.78 22.97
C LYS A 212 20.58 22.37 22.26
N GLY A 213 20.44 23.54 21.65
CA GLY A 213 21.45 24.12 20.75
C GLY A 213 21.36 23.71 19.27
N SER A 214 20.29 23.02 18.86
CA SER A 214 19.99 22.72 17.45
C SER A 214 19.87 24.02 16.62
N PRO A 215 20.28 24.03 15.33
CA PRO A 215 20.06 25.17 14.45
C PRO A 215 18.57 25.48 14.20
N ILE A 216 17.67 24.54 14.52
CA ILE A 216 16.23 24.73 14.45
C ILE A 216 15.74 25.19 15.82
N LYS A 217 15.44 26.48 15.95
CA LYS A 217 14.98 27.13 17.20
C LYS A 217 13.82 26.38 17.87
N GLN A 218 12.89 25.84 17.09
CA GLN A 218 11.73 25.09 17.58
C GLN A 218 12.14 23.81 18.33
N HIS A 219 13.23 23.14 17.96
CA HIS A 219 13.73 21.99 18.70
C HIS A 219 14.19 22.40 20.10
N ASP A 220 14.88 23.53 20.23
CA ASP A 220 15.40 24.04 21.51
C ASP A 220 14.26 24.42 22.47
N ILE A 221 13.23 25.11 21.98
CA ILE A 221 12.09 25.57 22.78
C ILE A 221 11.23 24.39 23.30
N HIS A 222 11.07 23.36 22.47
CA HIS A 222 10.18 22.23 22.74
C HIS A 222 10.88 21.01 23.34
N ALA A 223 12.21 21.00 23.36
CA ALA A 223 13.00 19.91 23.92
C ALA A 223 12.52 19.53 25.33
N GLY A 224 12.24 18.23 25.52
CA GLY A 224 11.75 17.67 26.78
C GLY A 224 10.31 18.03 27.16
N LYS A 225 9.61 18.85 26.37
CA LYS A 225 8.22 19.28 26.64
C LYS A 225 7.21 18.69 25.65
N VAL A 226 7.56 18.62 24.38
CA VAL A 226 6.67 18.18 23.30
C VAL A 226 7.31 16.99 22.59
N GLN A 227 6.55 15.91 22.43
CA GLN A 227 7.00 14.73 21.70
C GLN A 227 7.29 15.08 20.22
N CYS A 228 8.44 14.64 19.67
CA CYS A 228 8.86 14.95 18.30
C CYS A 228 7.80 14.61 17.24
N GLN A 229 7.10 13.49 17.42
CA GLN A 229 6.05 13.05 16.49
C GLN A 229 4.91 14.07 16.35
N ILE A 230 4.68 14.97 17.31
CA ILE A 230 3.69 16.05 17.16
C ILE A 230 4.03 16.94 15.95
N CYS A 231 5.30 17.21 15.69
CA CYS A 231 5.72 18.01 14.53
C CYS A 231 5.95 17.16 13.28
N HIS A 232 6.23 15.86 13.44
CA HIS A 232 6.73 15.03 12.34
C HIS A 232 5.78 13.94 11.87
N ALA A 233 4.70 13.63 12.58
CA ALA A 233 3.70 12.67 12.12
C ALA A 233 2.62 13.33 11.27
N GLN A 234 2.03 12.55 10.37
CA GLN A 234 0.82 12.91 9.64
C GLN A 234 -0.40 12.40 10.41
N GLN A 235 -1.62 12.76 9.97
CA GLN A 235 -2.85 12.17 10.52
C GLN A 235 -2.82 10.63 10.43
N TYR A 236 -3.40 9.97 11.43
CA TYR A 236 -3.35 8.50 11.56
C TYR A 236 -4.70 7.95 12.01
N VAL A 237 -4.88 6.64 11.86
CA VAL A 237 -6.17 6.01 12.18
C VAL A 237 -6.40 5.89 13.68
N ASN A 238 -7.64 6.13 14.09
CA ASN A 238 -8.19 5.90 15.41
C ASN A 238 -9.36 4.93 15.27
N CYS A 239 -9.41 3.89 16.09
CA CYS A 239 -10.46 2.88 16.01
C CYS A 239 -11.38 2.98 17.22
N PHE A 240 -12.67 2.69 17.04
CA PHE A 240 -13.69 2.85 18.07
C PHE A 240 -14.56 1.61 18.19
N ASN A 241 -14.94 1.27 19.42
CA ASN A 241 -15.86 0.17 19.76
C ASN A 241 -15.49 -1.18 19.15
N CYS A 242 -14.45 -1.82 19.69
CA CYS A 242 -14.15 -3.22 19.35
C CYS A 242 -14.97 -4.16 20.23
N HIS A 243 -15.56 -5.20 19.65
CA HIS A 243 -16.21 -6.33 20.34
C HIS A 243 -15.64 -7.64 19.82
N VAL A 244 -15.58 -8.67 20.68
CA VAL A 244 -15.13 -10.01 20.31
C VAL A 244 -16.29 -11.01 20.37
N GLY A 245 -16.28 -12.02 19.50
CA GLY A 245 -17.27 -13.09 19.50
C GLY A 245 -16.86 -14.28 18.64
N LYS A 246 -17.68 -15.33 18.62
CA LYS A 246 -17.53 -16.44 17.66
C LYS A 246 -18.77 -16.51 16.77
N ASP A 247 -18.56 -16.89 15.52
CA ASP A 247 -19.66 -17.22 14.61
C ASP A 247 -20.26 -18.60 14.96
N PRO A 248 -21.38 -19.02 14.33
CA PRO A 248 -22.01 -20.32 14.58
C PRO A 248 -21.07 -21.52 14.37
N GLU A 249 -20.05 -21.38 13.53
CA GLU A 249 -19.03 -22.38 13.24
C GLU A 249 -17.89 -22.38 14.28
N GLY A 250 -17.92 -21.46 15.25
CA GLY A 250 -16.96 -21.35 16.34
C GLY A 250 -15.70 -20.55 15.99
N LEU A 251 -15.66 -19.88 14.84
CA LEU A 251 -14.55 -19.04 14.43
C LEU A 251 -14.60 -17.69 15.17
N ALA A 252 -13.50 -17.41 15.86
CA ALA A 252 -13.33 -16.16 16.58
C ALA A 252 -13.20 -14.97 15.62
N TYR A 253 -14.03 -13.94 15.82
CA TYR A 253 -14.00 -12.68 15.07
C TYR A 253 -13.89 -11.47 16.00
N TYR A 254 -13.61 -10.33 15.39
CA TYR A 254 -13.66 -9.01 16.00
C TYR A 254 -14.52 -8.11 15.14
N LYS A 255 -15.34 -7.28 15.78
CA LYS A 255 -16.07 -6.21 15.09
C LYS A 255 -15.53 -4.88 15.59
N ASN A 256 -15.01 -4.06 14.68
CA ASN A 256 -14.67 -2.67 14.94
C ASN A 256 -15.88 -1.80 14.57
N GLY A 257 -16.24 -0.84 15.42
CA GLY A 257 -17.39 0.02 15.19
C GLY A 257 -17.12 1.10 14.15
N LYS A 258 -16.01 1.84 14.29
CA LYS A 258 -15.62 2.89 13.34
C LYS A 258 -14.10 3.09 13.29
N GLU A 259 -13.57 3.50 12.15
CA GLU A 259 -12.21 3.99 11.98
C GLU A 259 -12.24 5.43 11.51
N ILE A 260 -11.44 6.30 12.15
CA ILE A 260 -11.37 7.72 11.80
C ILE A 260 -9.91 8.11 11.72
N GLU A 261 -9.48 8.65 10.58
CA GLU A 261 -8.18 9.28 10.47
C GLU A 261 -8.22 10.67 11.13
N THR A 262 -7.44 10.86 12.18
CA THR A 262 -7.35 12.15 12.88
C THR A 262 -5.99 12.27 13.58
N PHE A 263 -5.75 13.44 14.16
CA PHE A 263 -4.52 13.80 14.83
C PHE A 263 -4.88 14.52 16.14
N LYS A 264 -4.44 13.96 17.27
CA LYS A 264 -4.76 14.51 18.60
C LYS A 264 -3.55 14.53 19.52
N ILE A 265 -3.39 15.65 20.22
CA ILE A 265 -2.39 15.89 21.25
C ILE A 265 -3.06 15.74 22.62
N GLY A 266 -2.54 14.86 23.46
CA GLY A 266 -2.96 14.68 24.84
C GLY A 266 -1.88 15.10 25.84
N ILE A 267 -2.28 15.20 27.11
CA ILE A 267 -1.35 15.33 28.23
C ILE A 267 -0.69 13.97 28.48
N ASN A 268 0.59 13.96 28.87
CA ASN A 268 1.22 12.75 29.37
C ASN A 268 1.03 12.62 30.91
N PRO A 269 0.10 11.77 31.40
CA PRO A 269 -0.07 11.54 32.83
C PRO A 269 1.03 10.64 33.44
N GLU A 270 1.82 9.95 32.61
CA GLU A 270 2.76 8.90 33.01
C GLU A 270 4.17 9.21 32.51
N LYS A 271 4.73 10.34 32.96
CA LYS A 271 6.10 10.72 32.60
C LYS A 271 7.12 9.75 33.19
N THR A 272 8.05 9.33 32.35
CA THR A 272 9.21 8.51 32.75
C THR A 272 10.50 9.22 32.36
N LYS A 273 11.65 8.69 32.80
CA LYS A 273 12.96 9.19 32.36
C LYS A 273 13.16 9.08 30.86
N SER A 274 12.69 7.98 30.25
CA SER A 274 12.76 7.73 28.80
C SER A 274 11.67 8.49 28.02
N PHE A 275 10.62 8.96 28.69
CA PHE A 275 9.52 9.67 28.05
C PHE A 275 9.04 10.87 28.91
N PRO A 276 9.81 11.98 28.94
CA PRO A 276 9.58 13.08 29.88
C PRO A 276 8.57 14.16 29.40
N TYR A 277 8.00 14.02 28.20
CA TYR A 277 7.22 15.08 27.56
C TYR A 277 5.93 15.44 28.33
N ASN A 278 5.52 16.71 28.26
CA ASN A 278 4.23 17.21 28.74
C ASN A 278 3.10 16.85 27.77
N TYR A 279 3.37 17.01 26.47
CA TYR A 279 2.41 16.77 25.39
C TYR A 279 2.89 15.62 24.52
N MET A 280 1.95 14.73 24.18
CA MET A 280 2.21 13.56 23.34
C MET A 280 1.08 13.33 22.36
N LEU A 281 1.37 12.64 21.26
CA LEU A 281 0.34 12.14 20.38
C LEU A 281 -0.42 11.00 21.05
N VAL A 282 -1.73 11.04 20.87
CA VAL A 282 -2.64 10.03 21.42
C VAL A 282 -3.47 9.40 20.31
N ARG A 283 -3.76 8.11 20.47
CA ARG A 283 -4.62 7.33 19.59
C ARG A 283 -5.69 6.63 20.42
N ASN A 284 -6.94 6.67 19.96
CA ASN A 284 -7.96 5.86 20.60
C ASN A 284 -7.72 4.38 20.32
N VAL A 285 -7.54 3.61 21.39
CA VAL A 285 -7.51 2.15 21.33
C VAL A 285 -8.94 1.66 21.57
N PRO A 286 -9.51 0.87 20.64
CA PRO A 286 -10.91 0.52 20.71
C PRO A 286 -11.13 -0.41 21.90
N ALA A 287 -11.89 0.06 22.89
CA ALA A 287 -12.27 -0.68 24.07
C ALA A 287 -13.66 -0.24 24.50
N ASN A 288 -14.45 -1.16 25.04
CA ASN A 288 -15.80 -0.92 25.51
C ASN A 288 -16.07 -1.79 26.76
N PRO A 289 -16.89 -1.35 27.73
CA PRO A 289 -17.31 -2.16 28.88
C PRO A 289 -17.81 -3.56 28.50
N TYR A 290 -18.49 -3.68 27.36
CA TYR A 290 -19.09 -4.91 26.86
C TYR A 290 -18.17 -5.74 25.98
N LEU A 291 -16.88 -5.39 25.89
CA LEU A 291 -15.90 -6.06 25.03
C LEU A 291 -15.91 -7.59 25.19
N LEU A 292 -16.12 -8.07 26.42
CA LEU A 292 -16.04 -9.49 26.79
C LEU A 292 -17.41 -10.15 27.05
N ASP A 293 -18.51 -9.46 26.73
CA ASP A 293 -19.87 -9.92 27.03
C ASP A 293 -20.23 -11.31 26.50
N TYR A 294 -19.60 -11.71 25.40
CA TYR A 294 -19.73 -13.06 24.84
C TYR A 294 -19.24 -14.16 25.82
N TYR A 295 -18.17 -13.87 26.58
CA TYR A 295 -17.57 -14.81 27.53
C TYR A 295 -18.20 -14.72 28.93
N GLY A 296 -18.73 -13.56 29.29
CA GLY A 296 -19.45 -13.31 30.52
C GLY A 296 -19.88 -11.85 30.60
N LYS A 297 -21.04 -11.60 31.23
CA LYS A 297 -21.56 -10.26 31.44
C LYS A 297 -20.77 -9.53 32.54
N ASP A 298 -20.66 -8.20 32.39
CA ASP A 298 -20.10 -7.29 33.38
C ASP A 298 -18.69 -7.67 33.87
N LEU A 299 -17.83 -8.14 32.96
CA LEU A 299 -16.45 -8.52 33.29
C LEU A 299 -15.52 -7.31 33.48
N LEU A 300 -15.91 -6.14 32.97
CA LEU A 300 -15.12 -4.90 32.99
C LEU A 300 -15.84 -3.72 33.71
N PRO A 301 -16.35 -3.90 34.94
CA PRO A 301 -17.18 -2.88 35.61
C PRO A 301 -16.41 -1.59 35.96
N ASN A 302 -15.09 -1.67 36.17
CA ASN A 302 -14.23 -0.54 36.51
C ASN A 302 -13.63 0.12 35.25
N PHE A 303 -14.45 0.34 34.23
CA PHE A 303 -13.97 0.79 32.92
C PHE A 303 -13.32 2.18 32.93
N ASP A 304 -13.58 2.98 33.96
CA ASP A 304 -13.01 4.31 34.16
C ASP A 304 -11.57 4.31 34.72
N LYS A 305 -11.04 3.17 35.15
CA LYS A 305 -9.70 3.10 35.76
C LYS A 305 -8.53 3.22 34.79
N VAL A 306 -8.79 3.01 33.50
CA VAL A 306 -7.76 3.05 32.46
C VAL A 306 -8.30 3.86 31.29
N HIS A 307 -7.54 4.84 30.81
CA HIS A 307 -7.91 5.63 29.65
C HIS A 307 -7.87 4.80 28.35
N THR A 308 -8.70 5.15 27.36
CA THR A 308 -8.77 4.48 26.06
C THR A 308 -7.96 5.20 24.99
N TRP A 309 -7.81 6.52 25.10
CA TRP A 309 -6.83 7.28 24.35
C TRP A 309 -5.47 7.06 24.96
N LYS A 310 -4.54 6.46 24.21
CA LYS A 310 -3.21 6.11 24.73
C LYS A 310 -2.12 6.78 23.90
N ARG A 311 -0.93 6.91 24.47
CA ARG A 311 0.29 7.28 23.73
C ARG A 311 0.38 6.47 22.44
N THR A 312 0.68 7.17 21.34
CA THR A 312 0.89 6.54 20.03
C THR A 312 2.26 6.89 19.45
N ALA A 313 2.74 6.00 18.59
CA ALA A 313 3.93 6.18 17.76
C ALA A 313 3.48 5.91 16.32
N PRO A 314 2.96 6.93 15.61
CA PRO A 314 2.58 6.79 14.21
C PRO A 314 3.82 6.46 13.37
N HIS A 315 3.65 5.62 12.36
CA HIS A 315 4.73 5.21 11.45
C HIS A 315 4.54 5.88 10.09
N ASN A 316 4.29 7.18 10.10
CA ASN A 316 4.09 8.00 8.91
C ASN A 316 4.91 9.29 9.04
N ILE A 317 6.12 9.17 9.59
CA ILE A 317 6.98 10.29 9.93
C ILE A 317 7.42 10.99 8.64
N GLN A 318 7.41 12.32 8.66
CA GLN A 318 7.94 13.19 7.62
C GLN A 318 8.88 14.21 8.25
N ARG A 319 9.93 14.57 7.51
CA ARG A 319 10.88 15.60 7.95
C ARG A 319 10.19 16.97 8.15
N LYS A 320 9.22 17.28 7.29
CA LYS A 320 8.38 18.48 7.37
C LYS A 320 6.93 18.08 7.18
N THR A 321 6.07 18.54 8.07
CA THR A 321 4.61 18.37 7.99
C THR A 321 3.93 19.73 7.95
N TRP A 322 2.64 19.73 7.64
CA TRP A 322 1.79 20.90 7.80
C TRP A 322 1.87 21.48 9.21
N VAL A 323 1.81 20.63 10.24
CA VAL A 323 1.90 21.04 11.66
C VAL A 323 3.20 21.80 11.95
N SER A 324 4.32 21.37 11.35
CA SER A 324 5.62 22.03 11.54
C SER A 324 5.82 23.31 10.73
N GLU A 325 4.92 23.65 9.81
CA GLU A 325 5.08 24.83 8.95
C GLU A 325 4.95 26.14 9.74
N SER A 326 4.00 26.20 10.68
CA SER A 326 3.69 27.39 11.47
C SER A 326 3.48 27.00 12.93
N CYS A 327 3.98 27.83 13.85
CA CYS A 327 3.69 27.72 15.27
C CYS A 327 2.17 27.70 15.52
N ASN A 328 1.41 28.50 14.77
CA ASN A 328 -0.03 28.66 14.93
C ASN A 328 -0.86 27.49 14.37
N HIS A 329 -0.25 26.50 13.73
CA HIS A 329 -0.91 25.22 13.46
C HIS A 329 -1.08 24.37 14.73
N CYS A 330 -0.32 24.67 15.79
CA CYS A 330 -0.59 24.16 17.14
C CYS A 330 -1.06 25.25 18.10
N HIS A 331 -0.37 26.38 18.14
CA HIS A 331 -0.63 27.46 19.06
C HIS A 331 -1.94 28.19 18.73
N GLY A 332 -2.86 28.22 19.69
CA GLY A 332 -4.23 28.71 19.54
C GLY A 332 -5.14 27.79 18.72
N ASN A 333 -4.66 26.62 18.27
CA ASN A 333 -5.46 25.66 17.52
C ASN A 333 -6.04 24.61 18.46
N ARG A 334 -7.22 24.90 19.03
CA ARG A 334 -7.89 24.00 19.98
C ARG A 334 -8.20 22.62 19.40
N ASP A 335 -8.46 22.53 18.10
CA ASP A 335 -9.02 21.32 17.48
C ASP A 335 -8.04 20.14 17.40
N ILE A 336 -6.74 20.40 17.47
CA ILE A 336 -5.74 19.32 17.47
C ILE A 336 -5.42 18.79 18.88
N PHE A 337 -5.93 19.42 19.94
CA PHE A 337 -5.77 18.94 21.31
C PHE A 337 -6.97 18.08 21.72
N LEU A 338 -6.74 17.00 22.45
CA LEU A 338 -7.79 16.08 22.86
C LEU A 338 -8.77 16.78 23.82
N ASP A 339 -10.05 16.80 23.44
CA ASP A 339 -11.14 17.42 24.20
C ASP A 339 -12.24 16.41 24.56
N LYS A 340 -13.15 16.83 25.45
CA LYS A 340 -14.39 16.13 25.78
C LYS A 340 -15.23 15.82 24.53
N LYS A 341 -15.29 16.74 23.54
CA LYS A 341 -16.05 16.52 22.29
C LYS A 341 -15.49 15.38 21.43
N ASP A 342 -14.22 15.01 21.62
CA ASP A 342 -13.59 13.90 20.89
C ASP A 342 -13.90 12.54 21.53
N ILE A 343 -14.59 12.53 22.68
CA ILE A 343 -14.94 11.34 23.43
C ILE A 343 -16.37 10.94 23.10
N GLN A 344 -16.53 9.81 22.40
CA GLN A 344 -17.82 9.37 21.83
C GLN A 344 -18.90 9.01 22.86
N TYR A 345 -18.52 8.65 24.09
CA TYR A 345 -19.46 8.19 25.12
C TYR A 345 -19.13 8.75 26.49
N ASP A 346 -20.17 9.04 27.28
CA ASP A 346 -20.03 9.58 28.63
C ASP A 346 -19.22 8.68 29.57
N PHE A 347 -19.35 7.35 29.44
CA PHE A 347 -18.57 6.41 30.24
C PHE A 347 -17.06 6.46 29.91
N LEU A 348 -16.69 6.83 28.67
CA LEU A 348 -15.30 7.04 28.29
C LEU A 348 -14.75 8.36 28.81
N LEU A 349 -15.60 9.36 29.05
CA LEU A 349 -15.16 10.68 29.49
C LEU A 349 -14.45 10.59 30.84
N LYS A 350 -15.01 9.84 31.79
CA LYS A 350 -14.39 9.63 33.11
C LYS A 350 -13.02 8.95 32.99
N ALA A 351 -12.93 7.92 32.14
CA ALA A 351 -11.70 7.17 31.90
C ALA A 351 -10.58 8.04 31.32
N ASN A 352 -10.92 8.99 30.45
CA ASN A 352 -9.95 9.78 29.69
C ASN A 352 -9.64 11.16 30.33
N ARG A 353 -10.26 11.54 31.45
CA ARG A 353 -9.98 12.84 32.12
C ARG A 353 -8.49 13.16 32.29
N PRO A 354 -7.60 12.21 32.69
CA PRO A 354 -6.19 12.52 32.90
C PRO A 354 -5.40 12.88 31.64
N ILE A 355 -5.93 12.58 30.44
CA ILE A 355 -5.24 12.79 29.16
C ILE A 355 -5.83 13.95 28.34
N LEU A 356 -7.00 14.46 28.73
CA LEU A 356 -7.62 15.63 28.11
C LEU A 356 -6.77 16.87 28.34
N VAL A 357 -6.76 17.76 27.35
CA VAL A 357 -6.05 19.04 27.44
C VAL A 357 -7.07 20.13 27.76
N PRO A 358 -7.03 20.77 28.95
CA PRO A 358 -7.89 21.89 29.25
C PRO A 358 -7.49 23.11 28.41
N ASP A 359 -8.43 24.04 28.18
CA ASP A 359 -8.17 25.23 27.35
C ASP A 359 -7.02 26.08 27.89
N SER A 360 -6.83 26.13 29.21
CA SER A 360 -5.70 26.81 29.86
C SER A 360 -4.32 26.21 29.54
N MET A 361 -4.28 25.01 28.96
CA MET A 361 -3.07 24.32 28.52
C MET A 361 -2.92 24.31 27.00
N VAL A 362 -3.84 24.92 26.26
CA VAL A 362 -3.63 25.19 24.84
C VAL A 362 -2.73 26.42 24.75
N PRO A 363 -1.54 26.31 24.17
CA PRO A 363 -0.61 27.43 24.12
C PRO A 363 -1.18 28.55 23.23
N GLU A 364 -1.00 29.80 23.64
CA GLU A 364 -1.50 30.96 22.90
C GLU A 364 -0.83 31.10 21.53
N ARG A 365 -1.55 31.72 20.58
CA ARG A 365 -1.01 32.05 19.26
C ARG A 365 0.28 32.84 19.38
N GLN A 366 1.23 32.56 18.50
CA GLN A 366 2.52 33.24 18.45
C GLN A 366 2.48 34.32 17.37
N ASP A 367 3.14 35.45 17.64
CA ASP A 367 3.43 36.43 16.59
C ASP A 367 4.56 35.91 15.70
N GLU A 368 4.20 35.52 14.48
CA GLU A 368 5.12 35.01 13.47
C GLU A 368 5.51 36.09 12.44
N GLY A 369 5.10 37.35 12.65
CA GLY A 369 5.27 38.44 11.70
C GLY A 369 4.54 38.20 10.37
N LYS A 370 5.01 38.85 9.30
CA LYS A 370 4.43 38.71 7.94
C LYS A 370 4.72 37.38 7.24
N ILE A 371 5.52 36.50 7.87
CA ILE A 371 6.12 35.32 7.21
C ILE A 371 5.10 34.17 7.02
N THR A 372 3.97 34.16 7.76
CA THR A 372 2.99 33.06 7.74
C THR A 372 1.60 33.42 7.17
N GLN A 373 1.39 34.65 6.70
CA GLN A 373 0.17 34.99 5.96
C GLN A 373 0.25 34.49 4.52
N ARG A 374 0.22 33.17 4.33
CA ARG A 374 -0.01 32.59 3.01
C ARG A 374 -1.49 32.72 2.64
N PRO A 375 -1.80 33.06 1.38
CA PRO A 375 -3.17 32.96 0.93
C PRO A 375 -3.63 31.51 1.07
N THR A 376 -4.80 31.31 1.67
CA THR A 376 -5.49 30.01 1.71
C THR A 376 -5.57 29.44 0.30
N VAL A 377 -5.37 28.14 0.16
CA VAL A 377 -5.49 27.46 -1.12
C VAL A 377 -6.89 27.71 -1.68
N LYS A 378 -6.96 28.37 -2.83
CA LYS A 378 -8.20 28.50 -3.57
C LYS A 378 -8.48 27.18 -4.29
N VAL A 379 -9.57 26.53 -3.92
CA VAL A 379 -10.04 25.29 -4.54
C VAL A 379 -11.19 25.56 -5.50
N ARG A 380 -11.46 24.59 -6.38
CA ARG A 380 -12.62 24.56 -7.27
C ARG A 380 -13.82 23.92 -6.56
N ASN A 381 -14.58 24.73 -5.81
CA ASN A 381 -15.73 24.27 -5.03
C ASN A 381 -16.86 23.67 -5.88
N ASP A 382 -16.91 23.94 -7.18
CA ASP A 382 -17.86 23.35 -8.13
C ASP A 382 -17.61 21.85 -8.38
N LEU A 383 -16.40 21.36 -8.13
CA LEU A 383 -16.00 19.97 -8.37
C LEU A 383 -16.29 19.02 -7.20
N VAL A 384 -16.77 19.54 -6.06
CA VAL A 384 -17.00 18.74 -4.85
C VAL A 384 -18.29 19.19 -4.18
N VAL A 385 -19.12 18.23 -3.80
CA VAL A 385 -20.36 18.47 -3.04
C VAL A 385 -20.35 17.67 -1.75
N ASP A 386 -20.98 18.18 -0.70
CA ASP A 386 -21.20 17.43 0.53
C ASP A 386 -22.55 16.68 0.51
N ALA A 387 -22.73 15.78 1.49
CA ALA A 387 -23.95 14.99 1.61
C ALA A 387 -25.21 15.85 1.82
N SER A 388 -25.11 17.00 2.50
CA SER A 388 -26.26 17.90 2.72
C SER A 388 -26.69 18.57 1.42
N TRP A 389 -25.74 19.02 0.60
CA TRP A 389 -26.02 19.57 -0.72
C TRP A 389 -26.72 18.53 -1.59
N LEU A 390 -26.19 17.30 -1.65
CA LEU A 390 -26.80 16.25 -2.46
C LEU A 390 -28.21 15.90 -1.97
N HIS A 391 -28.41 15.81 -0.65
CA HIS A 391 -29.73 15.52 -0.08
C HIS A 391 -30.77 16.59 -0.45
N LYS A 392 -30.39 17.88 -0.39
CA LYS A 392 -31.27 18.99 -0.80
C LYS A 392 -31.61 18.98 -2.29
N ASN A 393 -30.72 18.44 -3.12
CA ASN A 393 -30.88 18.40 -4.58
C ASN A 393 -31.29 17.02 -5.11
N ILE A 394 -31.63 16.07 -4.24
CA ILE A 394 -31.84 14.66 -4.62
C ILE A 394 -32.98 14.46 -5.64
N ALA A 395 -33.95 15.37 -5.65
CA ALA A 395 -35.10 15.35 -6.55
C ALA A 395 -34.87 16.09 -7.88
N ASN A 396 -33.71 16.76 -8.04
CA ASN A 396 -33.39 17.52 -9.25
C ASN A 396 -33.16 16.57 -10.43
N GLN A 397 -34.04 16.64 -11.43
CA GLN A 397 -34.01 15.78 -12.62
C GLN A 397 -32.88 16.15 -13.61
N ASP A 398 -32.24 17.32 -13.42
CA ASP A 398 -31.09 17.75 -14.22
C ASP A 398 -29.77 17.15 -13.73
N LEU A 399 -29.79 16.45 -12.58
CA LEU A 399 -28.64 15.77 -12.00
C LEU A 399 -28.68 14.27 -12.32
N ILE A 400 -27.50 13.71 -12.61
CA ILE A 400 -27.32 12.25 -12.63
C ILE A 400 -26.36 11.86 -11.52
N ILE A 401 -26.87 11.09 -10.56
CA ILE A 401 -26.08 10.56 -9.45
C ILE A 401 -25.53 9.20 -9.87
N VAL A 402 -24.21 8.99 -9.75
CA VAL A 402 -23.54 7.78 -10.19
C VAL A 402 -22.82 7.09 -9.04
N ASP A 403 -23.23 5.87 -8.78
CA ASP A 403 -22.54 4.94 -7.88
C ASP A 403 -21.50 4.13 -8.67
N THR A 404 -20.24 4.21 -8.22
CA THR A 404 -19.11 3.47 -8.81
C THR A 404 -18.57 2.35 -7.93
N ARG A 405 -19.26 2.02 -6.83
CA ARG A 405 -18.94 0.91 -5.92
C ARG A 405 -19.11 -0.44 -6.62
N SER A 406 -18.93 -1.53 -5.88
CA SER A 406 -19.23 -2.86 -6.44
C SER A 406 -20.73 -2.99 -6.75
N ARG A 407 -21.09 -3.76 -7.77
CA ARG A 407 -22.51 -4.05 -8.09
C ARG A 407 -23.27 -4.59 -6.89
N ARG A 408 -22.60 -5.41 -6.07
CA ARG A 408 -23.16 -5.94 -4.82
C ARG A 408 -23.47 -4.81 -3.84
N ASN A 409 -22.52 -3.92 -3.54
CA ASN A 409 -22.73 -2.81 -2.60
C ASN A 409 -23.85 -1.87 -3.06
N TYR A 410 -23.96 -1.62 -4.37
CA TYR A 410 -25.08 -0.87 -4.93
C TYR A 410 -26.44 -1.53 -4.66
N MET A 411 -26.52 -2.86 -4.83
CA MET A 411 -27.77 -3.61 -4.58
C MET A 411 -28.11 -3.71 -3.08
N ASP A 412 -27.09 -3.89 -2.23
CA ASP A 412 -27.23 -3.94 -0.77
C ASP A 412 -27.76 -2.60 -0.19
N GLY A 413 -27.55 -1.49 -0.90
CA GLY A 413 -28.15 -0.19 -0.65
C GLY A 413 -27.40 0.95 -1.33
N HIS A 414 -28.10 1.87 -2.00
CA HIS A 414 -27.53 3.02 -2.71
C HIS A 414 -28.29 4.32 -2.44
N ILE A 415 -27.63 5.45 -2.70
CA ILE A 415 -28.23 6.79 -2.58
C ILE A 415 -29.44 6.87 -3.52
N PRO A 416 -30.60 7.42 -3.10
CA PRO A 416 -31.78 7.56 -3.96
C PRO A 416 -31.45 8.18 -5.32
N ASN A 417 -32.12 7.71 -6.38
CA ASN A 417 -31.91 8.14 -7.77
C ASN A 417 -30.51 7.86 -8.36
N ALA A 418 -29.62 7.17 -7.64
CA ALA A 418 -28.30 6.83 -8.18
C ALA A 418 -28.36 5.69 -9.21
N ILE A 419 -27.74 5.90 -10.37
CA ILE A 419 -27.47 4.86 -11.35
C ILE A 419 -26.14 4.16 -11.07
N TYR A 420 -26.01 2.91 -11.49
CA TYR A 420 -24.77 2.15 -11.35
C TYR A 420 -23.92 2.19 -12.62
N ILE A 421 -22.65 2.58 -12.50
CA ILE A 421 -21.67 2.46 -13.59
C ILE A 421 -20.44 1.67 -13.13
N ASN A 422 -20.18 0.54 -13.80
CA ASN A 422 -18.93 -0.18 -13.60
C ASN A 422 -17.78 0.55 -14.32
N VAL A 423 -16.99 1.32 -13.57
CA VAL A 423 -15.87 2.11 -14.12
C VAL A 423 -14.81 1.27 -14.83
N PHE A 424 -14.68 -0.02 -14.52
CA PHE A 424 -13.75 -0.90 -15.24
C PHE A 424 -14.16 -1.11 -16.71
N ASN A 425 -15.42 -0.86 -17.07
CA ASN A 425 -15.88 -0.87 -18.46
C ASN A 425 -15.46 0.38 -19.24
N LEU A 426 -14.89 1.41 -18.60
CA LEU A 426 -14.37 2.61 -19.28
C LEU A 426 -12.95 2.41 -19.84
N ARG A 427 -12.33 1.27 -19.52
CA ARG A 427 -11.00 0.87 -19.98
C ARG A 427 -11.06 -0.37 -20.84
N GLN A 428 -10.09 -0.53 -21.73
CA GLN A 428 -9.93 -1.72 -22.53
C GLN A 428 -9.59 -2.90 -21.62
N LYS A 429 -10.22 -4.06 -21.87
CA LYS A 429 -9.87 -5.29 -21.14
C LYS A 429 -8.41 -5.62 -21.38
N ASN A 430 -7.76 -6.16 -20.34
CA ASN A 430 -6.40 -6.68 -20.49
C ASN A 430 -6.39 -7.78 -21.56
N SER A 431 -5.63 -7.55 -22.63
CA SER A 431 -5.54 -8.44 -23.79
C SER A 431 -4.11 -8.43 -24.32
N TRP A 432 -3.80 -9.25 -25.33
CA TRP A 432 -2.45 -9.20 -25.90
C TRP A 432 -2.12 -7.86 -26.59
N LYS A 433 -3.14 -7.16 -27.07
CA LYS A 433 -3.02 -5.93 -27.89
C LYS A 433 -3.20 -4.63 -27.10
N ALA A 434 -3.81 -4.68 -25.92
CA ALA A 434 -4.08 -3.49 -25.11
C ALA A 434 -4.23 -3.84 -23.64
N VAL A 435 -3.72 -2.98 -22.77
CA VAL A 435 -3.76 -3.19 -21.32
C VAL A 435 -4.30 -1.96 -20.62
N ASN A 436 -5.59 -2.01 -20.25
CA ASN A 436 -6.25 -1.01 -19.42
C ASN A 436 -6.17 0.44 -19.95
N TYR A 437 -5.87 0.63 -21.23
CA TYR A 437 -6.00 1.93 -21.88
C TYR A 437 -7.43 2.46 -21.75
N ILE A 438 -7.58 3.77 -21.65
CA ILE A 438 -8.90 4.40 -21.79
C ILE A 438 -9.48 3.99 -23.15
N LYS A 439 -10.77 3.66 -23.20
CA LYS A 439 -11.42 3.29 -24.47
C LYS A 439 -11.47 4.49 -25.41
N ALA A 440 -11.57 4.21 -26.71
CA ALA A 440 -11.75 5.26 -27.70
C ALA A 440 -13.06 6.06 -27.43
N PRO A 441 -13.10 7.37 -27.72
CA PRO A 441 -14.28 8.21 -27.49
C PRO A 441 -15.58 7.60 -28.04
N LYS A 442 -15.54 7.03 -29.26
CA LYS A 442 -16.68 6.37 -29.92
C LYS A 442 -17.35 5.26 -29.11
N ASP A 443 -16.61 4.59 -28.23
CA ASP A 443 -17.12 3.51 -27.40
C ASP A 443 -17.57 4.03 -26.03
N LEU A 444 -16.89 5.06 -25.52
CA LEU A 444 -17.24 5.69 -24.24
C LEU A 444 -18.57 6.46 -24.32
N VAL A 445 -18.79 7.23 -25.41
CA VAL A 445 -20.05 7.98 -25.60
C VAL A 445 -21.27 7.08 -25.64
N LYS A 446 -21.12 5.81 -26.08
CA LYS A 446 -22.21 4.82 -26.05
C LYS A 446 -22.53 4.40 -24.61
N VAL A 447 -21.52 4.24 -23.76
CA VAL A 447 -21.71 3.90 -22.34
C VAL A 447 -22.45 5.02 -21.64
N PHE A 448 -21.94 6.25 -21.72
CA PHE A 448 -22.53 7.40 -21.03
C PHE A 448 -23.89 7.80 -21.61
N GLY A 449 -24.02 7.81 -22.94
CA GLY A 449 -25.28 8.11 -23.60
C GLY A 449 -26.39 7.11 -23.23
N SER A 450 -26.07 5.82 -23.06
CA SER A 450 -27.03 4.81 -22.57
C SER A 450 -27.49 5.04 -21.13
N CYS A 451 -26.71 5.80 -20.37
CA CYS A 451 -26.98 6.22 -19.00
C CYS A 451 -27.58 7.63 -18.92
N GLY A 452 -27.95 8.24 -20.05
CA GLY A 452 -28.51 9.60 -20.09
C GLY A 452 -27.53 10.72 -19.82
N ILE A 453 -26.22 10.44 -19.88
CA ILE A 453 -25.15 11.41 -19.66
C ILE A 453 -24.62 11.89 -21.01
N ASP A 454 -24.58 13.20 -21.19
CA ASP A 454 -23.92 13.90 -22.30
C ASP A 454 -22.89 14.92 -21.78
N LYS A 455 -22.39 15.81 -22.64
CA LYS A 455 -21.39 16.81 -22.26
C LYS A 455 -21.89 17.90 -21.30
N ASN A 456 -23.20 18.15 -21.23
CA ASN A 456 -23.80 19.23 -20.43
C ASN A 456 -24.40 18.73 -19.12
N THR A 457 -24.62 17.43 -19.00
CA THR A 457 -25.21 16.78 -17.84
C THR A 457 -24.37 17.02 -16.59
N HIS A 458 -24.99 17.50 -15.49
CA HIS A 458 -24.32 17.57 -14.20
C HIS A 458 -24.29 16.19 -13.55
N VAL A 459 -23.09 15.63 -13.41
CA VAL A 459 -22.90 14.31 -12.83
C VAL A 459 -22.38 14.43 -11.40
N ILE A 460 -23.06 13.80 -10.43
CA ILE A 460 -22.55 13.64 -9.07
C ILE A 460 -22.06 12.21 -8.90
N VAL A 461 -20.77 12.02 -8.65
CA VAL A 461 -20.18 10.68 -8.55
C VAL A 461 -19.69 10.37 -7.14
N TYR A 462 -19.93 9.15 -6.69
CA TYR A 462 -19.45 8.68 -5.39
C TYR A 462 -18.92 7.25 -5.42
N ASP A 463 -18.15 6.91 -4.40
CA ASP A 463 -17.69 5.55 -4.10
C ASP A 463 -17.66 5.28 -2.57
N ASP A 464 -16.99 4.20 -2.18
CA ASP A 464 -16.78 3.72 -0.81
C ASP A 464 -15.34 3.90 -0.35
N GLY A 465 -14.69 5.00 -0.77
CA GLY A 465 -13.26 5.23 -0.50
C GLY A 465 -12.33 4.35 -1.33
N SER A 466 -12.88 3.61 -2.31
CA SER A 466 -12.14 2.73 -3.23
C SER A 466 -11.43 3.47 -4.36
N LEU A 467 -11.53 4.79 -4.43
CA LEU A 467 -10.84 5.65 -5.40
C LEU A 467 -11.22 5.30 -6.85
N LYS A 468 -12.48 4.92 -7.07
CA LYS A 468 -13.05 4.56 -8.38
C LYS A 468 -13.74 5.75 -9.02
N ALA A 469 -14.33 6.64 -8.23
CA ALA A 469 -15.03 7.82 -8.70
C ALA A 469 -14.15 8.69 -9.60
N GLY A 470 -12.86 8.84 -9.25
CA GLY A 470 -11.89 9.59 -10.04
C GLY A 470 -11.73 9.12 -11.48
N LEU A 471 -11.86 7.81 -11.76
CA LEU A 471 -11.81 7.34 -13.15
C LEU A 471 -13.00 7.83 -13.95
N LEU A 472 -14.19 7.82 -13.37
CA LEU A 472 -15.38 8.32 -14.04
C LEU A 472 -15.24 9.82 -14.33
N ILE A 473 -14.80 10.60 -13.33
CA ILE A 473 -14.51 12.04 -13.47
C ILE A 473 -13.55 12.28 -14.62
N PHE A 474 -12.40 11.60 -14.61
CA PHE A 474 -11.40 11.76 -15.66
C PHE A 474 -11.95 11.45 -17.05
N VAL A 475 -12.67 10.34 -17.20
CA VAL A 475 -13.20 9.93 -18.51
C VAL A 475 -14.29 10.90 -19.00
N LEU A 476 -15.09 11.47 -18.09
CA LEU A 476 -16.05 12.53 -18.46
C LEU A 476 -15.32 13.79 -18.92
N ASN A 477 -14.29 14.24 -18.20
CA ASN A 477 -13.47 15.38 -18.63
C ASN A 477 -12.78 15.10 -19.98
N TYR A 478 -12.27 13.88 -20.20
CA TYR A 478 -11.69 13.46 -21.48
C TYR A 478 -12.66 13.58 -22.67
N LEU A 479 -13.97 13.46 -22.42
CA LEU A 479 -15.03 13.62 -23.42
C LEU A 479 -15.63 15.03 -23.45
N GLY A 480 -15.09 15.97 -22.66
CA GLY A 480 -15.50 17.37 -22.61
C GLY A 480 -16.67 17.66 -21.67
N ASN A 481 -17.01 16.74 -20.76
CA ASN A 481 -17.91 17.05 -19.65
C ASN A 481 -17.09 17.45 -18.41
N ASP A 482 -16.99 18.75 -18.16
CA ASP A 482 -16.39 19.32 -16.93
C ASP A 482 -17.40 19.50 -15.79
N ASN A 483 -18.70 19.31 -16.04
CA ASN A 483 -19.78 19.46 -15.07
C ASN A 483 -19.97 18.18 -14.26
N VAL A 484 -18.92 17.78 -13.55
CA VAL A 484 -18.90 16.58 -12.71
C VAL A 484 -18.35 16.90 -11.33
N SER A 485 -19.09 16.51 -10.29
CA SER A 485 -18.71 16.75 -8.90
C SER A 485 -18.55 15.43 -8.14
N TYR A 486 -17.54 15.36 -7.28
CA TYR A 486 -17.36 14.26 -6.33
C TYR A 486 -18.20 14.50 -5.08
N LEU A 487 -18.89 13.48 -4.57
CA LEU A 487 -19.48 13.51 -3.24
C LEU A 487 -18.40 13.27 -2.19
N ASP A 488 -18.03 14.30 -1.43
CA ASP A 488 -16.99 14.23 -0.40
C ASP A 488 -17.36 13.23 0.69
N GLY A 489 -16.47 12.27 0.96
CA GLY A 489 -16.73 11.14 1.88
C GLY A 489 -17.69 10.08 1.34
N GLY A 490 -18.15 10.23 0.10
CA GLY A 490 -18.91 9.23 -0.64
C GLY A 490 -20.11 8.67 0.13
N VAL A 491 -20.24 7.34 0.11
CA VAL A 491 -21.35 6.66 0.80
C VAL A 491 -21.28 6.79 2.33
N GLU A 492 -20.08 6.89 2.90
CA GLU A 492 -19.90 7.00 4.36
C GLU A 492 -20.38 8.36 4.86
N ALA A 493 -20.10 9.45 4.14
CA ALA A 493 -20.63 10.77 4.47
C ALA A 493 -22.17 10.82 4.42
N TRP A 494 -22.78 10.12 3.47
CA TRP A 494 -24.24 10.02 3.37
C TRP A 494 -24.85 9.28 4.57
N GLU A 495 -24.24 8.17 4.97
CA GLU A 495 -24.65 7.38 6.15
C GLU A 495 -24.44 8.17 7.45
N ASP A 496 -23.27 8.80 7.62
CA ASP A 496 -22.94 9.62 8.79
C ASP A 496 -23.88 10.81 8.96
N ALA A 497 -24.41 11.35 7.87
CA ALA A 497 -25.42 12.41 7.89
C ALA A 497 -26.84 11.91 8.22
N GLY A 498 -27.04 10.59 8.37
CA GLY A 498 -28.31 9.97 8.73
C GLY A 498 -29.32 9.90 7.58
N TYR A 499 -28.87 10.03 6.33
CA TYR A 499 -29.77 9.98 5.17
C TYR A 499 -30.06 8.53 4.75
N HIS A 500 -31.27 8.31 4.21
CA HIS A 500 -31.74 6.97 3.88
C HIS A 500 -31.11 6.43 2.59
N PHE A 501 -31.00 5.11 2.51
CA PHE A 501 -30.64 4.36 1.31
C PHE A 501 -31.87 3.68 0.69
N VAL A 502 -31.82 3.41 -0.61
CA VAL A 502 -32.78 2.55 -1.32
C VAL A 502 -32.11 1.23 -1.70
N LYS A 503 -32.90 0.15 -1.80
CA LYS A 503 -32.43 -1.21 -2.12
C LYS A 503 -33.19 -1.78 -3.31
N ASP A 504 -32.57 -2.72 -4.02
CA ASP A 504 -33.21 -3.60 -5.03
C ASP A 504 -34.01 -2.92 -6.16
N VAL A 505 -33.86 -1.61 -6.37
CA VAL A 505 -34.50 -0.88 -7.47
C VAL A 505 -33.42 -0.25 -8.35
N PRO A 506 -33.02 -0.90 -9.47
CA PRO A 506 -32.07 -0.31 -10.40
C PRO A 506 -32.67 0.97 -11.00
N VAL A 507 -32.04 2.10 -10.74
CA VAL A 507 -32.40 3.36 -11.38
C VAL A 507 -31.90 3.34 -12.82
N LYS A 508 -32.77 3.68 -13.77
CA LYS A 508 -32.40 3.89 -15.18
C LYS A 508 -32.67 5.34 -15.53
N SER A 509 -31.75 5.93 -16.28
CA SER A 509 -31.95 7.23 -16.91
C SER A 509 -32.30 7.02 -18.39
N ALA A 510 -33.05 7.98 -18.96
CA ALA A 510 -33.38 7.95 -20.38
C ALA A 510 -32.11 8.17 -21.22
N ALA A 511 -31.90 7.33 -22.23
CA ALA A 511 -30.73 7.44 -23.08
C ALA A 511 -30.70 8.79 -23.82
N LYS A 512 -29.50 9.37 -23.95
CA LYS A 512 -29.26 10.62 -24.68
C LYS A 512 -28.10 10.45 -25.67
N PRO A 513 -28.14 11.07 -26.85
CA PRO A 513 -26.96 11.17 -27.71
C PRO A 513 -25.85 11.94 -26.99
N PHE A 514 -24.62 11.44 -27.05
CA PHE A 514 -23.45 12.14 -26.52
C PHE A 514 -22.51 12.45 -27.69
N VAL A 515 -22.44 13.73 -28.06
CA VAL A 515 -21.41 14.27 -28.95
C VAL A 515 -20.22 14.74 -28.09
N PRO A 516 -19.05 14.09 -28.18
CA PRO A 516 -17.91 14.41 -27.32
C PRO A 516 -17.13 15.60 -27.84
N GLU A 517 -16.51 16.34 -26.91
CA GLU A 517 -15.42 17.26 -27.19
C GLU A 517 -14.15 16.65 -26.59
N VAL A 518 -13.32 16.03 -27.43
CA VAL A 518 -12.24 15.16 -26.94
C VAL A 518 -11.05 16.01 -26.51
N HIS A 519 -10.74 15.99 -25.22
CA HIS A 519 -9.57 16.63 -24.61
C HIS A 519 -8.39 15.65 -24.60
N ALA A 520 -7.74 15.43 -25.74
CA ALA A 520 -6.69 14.42 -25.87
C ALA A 520 -5.42 14.73 -25.04
N GLU A 521 -5.17 16.00 -24.76
CA GLU A 521 -4.01 16.53 -24.05
C GLU A 521 -3.93 16.10 -22.58
N ILE A 522 -5.05 15.75 -21.94
CA ILE A 522 -5.06 15.23 -20.56
C ILE A 522 -4.63 13.75 -20.47
N LEU A 523 -4.36 13.10 -21.61
CA LEU A 523 -3.75 11.77 -21.69
C LEU A 523 -2.30 11.88 -22.19
N ALA A 524 -1.35 11.46 -21.35
CA ALA A 524 0.03 11.27 -21.76
C ALA A 524 0.25 9.84 -22.25
N ASP A 525 0.73 9.66 -23.47
CA ASP A 525 1.14 8.35 -23.97
C ASP A 525 2.53 7.94 -23.42
N HIS A 526 2.97 6.73 -23.77
CA HIS A 526 4.27 6.22 -23.32
C HIS A 526 5.45 7.04 -23.88
N LEU A 527 5.32 7.67 -25.05
CA LEU A 527 6.38 8.48 -25.66
C LEU A 527 6.56 9.81 -24.91
N PHE A 528 5.45 10.52 -24.64
CA PHE A 528 5.46 11.72 -23.81
C PHE A 528 6.02 11.40 -22.44
N PHE A 529 5.56 10.31 -21.83
CA PHE A 529 6.03 9.86 -20.53
C PHE A 529 7.55 9.63 -20.50
N GLN A 530 8.11 8.90 -21.47
CA GLN A 530 9.55 8.63 -21.55
C GLN A 530 10.38 9.89 -21.78
N LYS A 531 9.96 10.73 -22.73
CA LYS A 531 10.70 11.95 -23.10
C LYS A 531 10.78 12.98 -21.97
N ASN A 532 9.90 12.90 -20.96
CA ASN A 532 9.77 13.90 -19.90
C ASN A 532 10.21 13.42 -18.51
N LEU A 533 10.80 12.24 -18.36
CA LEU A 533 11.27 11.73 -17.06
C LEU A 533 12.27 12.68 -16.38
N ASP A 534 13.14 13.34 -17.16
CA ASP A 534 14.16 14.27 -16.66
C ASP A 534 13.80 15.74 -16.90
N ASN A 535 12.58 16.05 -17.38
CA ASN A 535 12.17 17.42 -17.69
C ASN A 535 11.81 18.20 -16.40
N PRO A 536 12.47 19.32 -16.08
CA PRO A 536 12.18 20.08 -14.85
C PRO A 536 10.79 20.75 -14.83
N GLY A 537 10.21 21.03 -15.99
CA GLY A 537 8.86 21.58 -16.15
C GLY A 537 7.74 20.53 -16.06
N VAL A 538 8.10 19.24 -16.03
CA VAL A 538 7.16 18.13 -15.89
C VAL A 538 7.42 17.40 -14.57
N ARG A 539 6.35 16.96 -13.92
CA ARG A 539 6.42 16.10 -12.74
C ARG A 539 5.69 14.80 -13.01
N ILE A 540 6.45 13.73 -13.16
CA ILE A 540 5.92 12.37 -13.28
C ILE A 540 5.77 11.79 -11.87
N VAL A 541 4.53 11.58 -11.47
CA VAL A 541 4.16 11.20 -10.10
C VAL A 541 3.53 9.81 -10.10
N ASP A 542 4.17 8.88 -9.42
CA ASP A 542 3.62 7.58 -9.09
C ASP A 542 2.75 7.66 -7.84
N VAL A 543 1.45 7.38 -7.99
CA VAL A 543 0.50 7.49 -6.89
C VAL A 543 0.15 6.17 -6.22
N ARG A 544 0.94 5.11 -6.47
CA ARG A 544 0.85 3.84 -5.72
C ARG A 544 1.41 4.01 -4.31
N SER A 545 1.12 3.04 -3.45
CA SER A 545 1.77 2.97 -2.13
C SER A 545 3.29 2.87 -2.29
N VAL A 546 4.02 3.33 -1.28
CA VAL A 546 5.49 3.26 -1.23
C VAL A 546 5.95 1.82 -1.44
N ALA A 547 5.26 0.85 -0.85
CA ALA A 547 5.58 -0.56 -1.01
C ALA A 547 5.52 -1.06 -2.46
N GLN A 548 4.53 -0.61 -3.24
CA GLN A 548 4.42 -0.94 -4.66
C GLN A 548 5.47 -0.21 -5.49
N TYR A 549 5.71 1.06 -5.17
CA TYR A 549 6.71 1.89 -5.81
C TYR A 549 8.14 1.35 -5.64
N LEU A 550 8.46 0.83 -4.45
CA LEU A 550 9.76 0.20 -4.15
C LEU A 550 9.84 -1.29 -4.52
N ASN A 551 8.76 -1.88 -5.04
CA ASN A 551 8.68 -3.30 -5.35
C ASN A 551 8.92 -4.23 -4.15
N LEU A 552 8.39 -3.90 -2.97
CA LEU A 552 8.58 -4.74 -1.79
C LEU A 552 7.96 -6.14 -2.01
N PRO A 553 8.60 -7.21 -1.51
CA PRO A 553 8.13 -8.59 -1.71
C PRO A 553 6.65 -8.75 -1.39
N GLY A 554 5.88 -9.38 -2.30
CA GLY A 554 4.45 -9.62 -2.12
C GLY A 554 3.55 -8.38 -2.15
N LYS A 555 4.08 -7.17 -2.39
CA LYS A 555 3.30 -5.92 -2.45
C LYS A 555 3.05 -5.43 -3.87
N SER A 556 3.87 -5.84 -4.83
CA SER A 556 3.66 -5.49 -6.24
C SER A 556 2.41 -6.14 -6.81
N SER A 557 1.75 -5.42 -7.72
CA SER A 557 0.64 -5.96 -8.49
C SER A 557 1.13 -7.16 -9.28
N ALA A 558 0.44 -8.31 -9.16
CA ALA A 558 0.74 -9.53 -9.93
C ALA A 558 0.66 -9.34 -11.47
N LYS A 559 0.16 -8.19 -11.93
CA LYS A 559 0.14 -7.80 -13.34
C LYS A 559 1.43 -7.13 -13.83
N LEU A 560 2.32 -6.71 -12.93
CA LEU A 560 3.63 -6.17 -13.25
C LEU A 560 4.64 -7.31 -13.26
N ARG A 561 5.51 -7.35 -14.28
CA ARG A 561 6.56 -8.36 -14.39
C ARG A 561 7.78 -7.96 -13.57
N TRP A 562 8.12 -6.68 -13.63
CA TRP A 562 9.25 -6.11 -12.91
C TRP A 562 8.80 -5.54 -11.58
N GLY A 563 7.73 -4.75 -11.58
CA GLY A 563 7.37 -3.94 -10.42
C GLY A 563 8.31 -2.75 -10.28
N GLY A 564 8.20 -2.04 -9.16
CA GLY A 564 9.06 -0.88 -8.91
C GLY A 564 8.68 0.32 -9.77
N HIS A 565 9.63 1.23 -10.02
CA HIS A 565 9.42 2.50 -10.72
C HIS A 565 10.62 2.84 -11.60
N LEU A 566 10.47 3.84 -12.48
CA LEU A 566 11.55 4.38 -13.28
C LEU A 566 12.25 5.53 -12.56
N LYS A 567 13.56 5.66 -12.76
CA LYS A 567 14.32 6.83 -12.32
C LYS A 567 13.70 8.12 -12.88
N GLY A 568 13.63 9.16 -12.06
CA GLY A 568 12.99 10.44 -12.40
C GLY A 568 11.52 10.52 -11.97
N MET A 569 10.87 9.39 -11.72
CA MET A 569 9.55 9.37 -11.09
C MET A 569 9.66 9.77 -9.62
N LEU A 570 8.63 10.45 -9.13
CA LEU A 570 8.41 10.76 -7.73
C LEU A 570 7.29 9.86 -7.18
N ASN A 571 7.44 9.33 -5.97
CA ASN A 571 6.31 8.72 -5.28
C ASN A 571 5.50 9.75 -4.46
N LEU A 572 4.20 9.78 -4.70
CA LEU A 572 3.23 10.45 -3.83
C LEU A 572 1.95 9.62 -3.78
N PRO A 573 1.78 8.75 -2.77
CA PRO A 573 0.62 7.87 -2.71
C PRO A 573 -0.70 8.63 -2.78
N CYS A 574 -1.69 8.06 -3.49
CA CYS A 574 -2.98 8.71 -3.72
C CYS A 574 -3.73 9.07 -2.42
N ARG A 575 -3.40 8.40 -1.31
CA ARG A 575 -3.96 8.64 0.03
C ARG A 575 -3.45 9.92 0.71
N VAL A 576 -2.62 10.70 0.03
CA VAL A 576 -2.33 12.11 0.35
C VAL A 576 -3.47 13.06 -0.02
N PHE A 577 -4.38 12.63 -0.90
CA PHE A 577 -5.55 13.41 -1.30
C PHE A 577 -6.83 12.98 -0.58
N TYR A 578 -6.96 11.69 -0.29
CA TYR A 578 -8.17 11.09 0.28
C TYR A 578 -7.86 10.32 1.55
N MET A 579 -8.75 10.40 2.54
CA MET A 579 -8.83 9.49 3.68
C MET A 579 -9.35 8.11 3.23
N ASP A 580 -9.20 7.09 4.07
CA ASP A 580 -9.68 5.74 3.80
C ASP A 580 -11.19 5.67 3.53
N ASN A 581 -11.97 6.54 4.18
CA ASN A 581 -13.42 6.66 4.03
C ASN A 581 -13.87 7.58 2.88
N GLY A 582 -12.96 8.00 2.01
CA GLY A 582 -13.28 8.79 0.82
C GLY A 582 -13.36 10.31 1.05
N PHE A 583 -13.25 10.80 2.29
CA PHE A 583 -13.16 12.25 2.49
C PHE A 583 -11.88 12.81 1.89
N LEU A 584 -11.97 13.96 1.24
CA LEU A 584 -10.82 14.75 0.82
C LEU A 584 -10.07 15.25 2.05
N ARG A 585 -8.74 15.23 1.96
CA ARG A 585 -7.88 15.84 2.99
C ARG A 585 -7.93 17.36 2.89
N ASN A 586 -7.52 18.01 3.97
CA ASN A 586 -7.47 19.47 4.04
C ASN A 586 -6.64 20.04 2.86
N PRO A 587 -7.20 20.94 2.04
CA PRO A 587 -6.52 21.47 0.86
C PRO A 587 -5.19 22.16 1.13
N ASP A 588 -5.07 22.90 2.24
CA ASP A 588 -3.86 23.62 2.59
C ASP A 588 -2.74 22.64 2.99
N GLU A 589 -3.05 21.65 3.83
CA GLU A 589 -2.15 20.56 4.21
C GLU A 589 -1.70 19.74 2.99
N THR A 590 -2.62 19.39 2.09
CA THR A 590 -2.30 18.66 0.86
C THR A 590 -1.43 19.50 -0.08
N MET A 591 -1.73 20.78 -0.27
CA MET A 591 -0.91 21.67 -1.10
C MET A 591 0.50 21.87 -0.52
N PHE A 592 0.63 21.93 0.81
CA PHE A 592 1.93 21.94 1.46
C PHE A 592 2.75 20.70 1.10
N MET A 593 2.15 19.50 1.18
CA MET A 593 2.81 18.24 0.82
C MET A 593 3.21 18.17 -0.66
N LEU A 594 2.37 18.68 -1.57
CA LEU A 594 2.66 18.77 -3.00
C LEU A 594 3.88 19.67 -3.27
N LYS A 595 3.90 20.87 -2.67
CA LYS A 595 5.00 21.83 -2.82
C LYS A 595 6.32 21.28 -2.31
N GLN A 596 6.33 20.54 -1.20
CA GLN A 596 7.57 19.90 -0.70
C GLN A 596 8.17 18.90 -1.70
N ARG A 597 7.36 18.37 -2.62
CA ARG A 597 7.80 17.44 -3.67
C ARG A 597 7.94 18.09 -5.04
N GLY A 598 7.91 19.43 -5.07
CA GLY A 598 8.09 20.21 -6.30
C GLY A 598 6.94 20.09 -7.30
N ILE A 599 5.73 19.73 -6.82
CA ILE A 599 4.47 19.76 -7.57
C ILE A 599 3.82 21.13 -7.33
N THR A 600 3.76 21.94 -8.37
CA THR A 600 3.34 23.35 -8.32
C THR A 600 2.50 23.69 -9.55
N HIS A 601 1.66 24.72 -9.47
CA HIS A 601 0.70 25.08 -10.52
C HIS A 601 1.33 25.48 -11.86
N ASP A 602 2.61 25.86 -11.87
CA ASP A 602 3.39 26.22 -13.06
C ASP A 602 3.92 25.02 -13.87
N LYS A 603 3.64 23.78 -13.43
CA LYS A 603 4.18 22.57 -14.04
C LYS A 603 3.10 21.66 -14.60
N THR A 604 3.45 20.91 -15.64
CA THR A 604 2.66 19.77 -16.08
C THR A 604 2.83 18.62 -15.09
N VAL A 605 1.73 18.08 -14.56
CA VAL A 605 1.74 16.93 -13.64
C VAL A 605 1.22 15.69 -14.34
N VAL A 606 2.08 14.69 -14.55
CA VAL A 606 1.71 13.40 -15.15
C VAL A 606 1.56 12.34 -14.07
N LEU A 607 0.37 11.78 -13.94
CA LEU A 607 0.03 10.80 -12.92
C LEU A 607 0.09 9.38 -13.48
N SER A 608 0.76 8.49 -12.75
CA SER A 608 0.88 7.07 -13.07
C SER A 608 0.55 6.19 -11.86
N CYS A 609 -0.03 5.02 -12.10
CA CYS A 609 -0.15 3.96 -11.09
C CYS A 609 0.01 2.59 -11.76
N ASN A 610 -0.74 1.56 -11.35
CA ASN A 610 -0.73 0.27 -12.06
C ASN A 610 -1.59 0.32 -13.33
N THR A 611 -2.84 0.81 -13.21
CA THR A 611 -3.87 0.67 -14.26
C THR A 611 -4.79 1.89 -14.38
N ASN A 612 -4.34 3.09 -14.01
CA ASN A 612 -5.09 4.38 -14.04
C ASN A 612 -6.23 4.56 -13.03
N GLN A 613 -6.43 3.68 -12.03
CA GLN A 613 -7.48 3.93 -11.02
C GLN A 613 -7.07 5.03 -10.05
N PHE A 614 -5.98 4.80 -9.31
CA PHE A 614 -5.49 5.78 -8.33
C PHE A 614 -5.02 7.07 -9.00
N ALA A 615 -4.39 6.97 -10.17
CA ALA A 615 -3.95 8.14 -10.92
C ALA A 615 -5.13 9.02 -11.38
N ALA A 616 -6.30 8.44 -11.70
CA ALA A 616 -7.49 9.23 -12.02
C ALA A 616 -8.13 9.91 -10.80
N SER A 617 -8.06 9.29 -9.63
CA SER A 617 -8.48 9.94 -8.37
C SER A 617 -7.54 11.06 -7.97
N ALA A 618 -6.22 10.86 -8.09
CA ALA A 618 -5.26 11.95 -7.93
C ALA A 618 -5.47 13.07 -8.96
N TYR A 619 -5.86 12.75 -10.20
CA TYR A 619 -6.23 13.75 -11.21
C TYR A 619 -7.40 14.61 -10.73
N ALA A 620 -8.50 13.99 -10.29
CA ALA A 620 -9.67 14.71 -9.79
C ALA A 620 -9.32 15.61 -8.60
N ALA A 621 -8.51 15.12 -7.66
CA ALA A 621 -8.04 15.91 -6.52
C ALA A 621 -7.15 17.10 -6.94
N LEU A 622 -6.24 16.92 -7.91
CA LEU A 622 -5.41 18.03 -8.39
C LEU A 622 -6.23 19.08 -9.16
N ARG A 623 -7.23 18.67 -9.95
CA ARG A 623 -8.18 19.61 -10.58
C ARG A 623 -8.96 20.40 -9.52
N TYR A 624 -9.41 19.74 -8.44
CA TYR A 624 -10.04 20.39 -7.29
C TYR A 624 -9.11 21.41 -6.61
N LEU A 625 -7.81 21.11 -6.50
CA LEU A 625 -6.79 22.01 -5.98
C LEU A 625 -6.34 23.10 -6.98
N GLY A 626 -7.01 23.22 -8.12
CA GLY A 626 -6.80 24.27 -9.11
C GLY A 626 -5.61 24.04 -10.05
N PHE A 627 -5.07 22.81 -10.14
CA PHE A 627 -4.07 22.50 -11.16
C PHE A 627 -4.75 22.38 -12.53
N GLU A 628 -4.20 23.06 -13.53
CA GLU A 628 -4.76 23.10 -14.88
C GLU A 628 -4.17 21.99 -15.77
N ASP A 629 -2.84 21.91 -15.89
CA ASP A 629 -2.17 20.89 -16.71
C ASP A 629 -1.85 19.61 -15.94
N VAL A 630 -2.89 18.81 -15.69
CA VAL A 630 -2.79 17.48 -15.10
C VAL A 630 -3.09 16.44 -16.16
N ARG A 631 -2.22 15.44 -16.29
CA ARG A 631 -2.34 14.38 -17.30
C ARG A 631 -2.27 13.00 -16.68
N LEU A 632 -2.92 12.04 -17.32
CA LEU A 632 -2.87 10.64 -16.94
C LEU A 632 -1.99 9.86 -17.91
N HIS A 633 -1.01 9.12 -17.38
CA HIS A 633 -0.22 8.19 -18.18
C HIS A 633 -1.12 7.05 -18.68
N ASN A 634 -1.43 7.03 -19.97
CA ASN A 634 -2.41 6.09 -20.53
C ASN A 634 -1.93 4.64 -20.35
N GLY A 635 -2.78 3.79 -19.75
CA GLY A 635 -2.45 2.40 -19.42
C GLY A 635 -1.52 2.23 -18.21
N SER A 636 -0.89 3.30 -17.71
CA SER A 636 -0.05 3.28 -16.50
C SER A 636 1.12 2.28 -16.58
N MET A 637 1.74 1.94 -15.44
CA MET A 637 2.91 1.06 -15.37
C MET A 637 2.68 -0.33 -15.96
N VAL A 638 1.49 -0.93 -15.82
CA VAL A 638 1.24 -2.27 -16.38
C VAL A 638 1.34 -2.25 -17.91
N SER A 639 0.78 -1.23 -18.56
CA SER A 639 0.91 -1.08 -20.00
C SER A 639 2.33 -0.72 -20.41
N TYR A 640 2.97 0.18 -19.66
CA TYR A 640 4.33 0.61 -19.92
C TYR A 640 5.33 -0.54 -19.84
N GLU A 641 5.36 -1.31 -18.75
CA GLU A 641 6.29 -2.45 -18.63
C GLU A 641 6.11 -3.44 -19.78
N ARG A 642 4.86 -3.70 -20.15
CA ARG A 642 4.55 -4.64 -21.20
C ARG A 642 5.04 -4.18 -22.58
N ASN A 643 4.80 -2.91 -22.92
CA ASN A 643 5.00 -2.41 -24.27
C ASN A 643 6.36 -1.74 -24.47
N CYS A 644 6.99 -1.29 -23.39
CA CYS A 644 8.18 -0.46 -23.43
C CYS A 644 9.38 -1.07 -22.69
N LEU A 645 9.19 -2.10 -21.86
CA LEU A 645 10.30 -2.81 -21.20
C LEU A 645 10.44 -4.23 -21.75
N PRO A 646 11.68 -4.73 -21.87
CA PRO A 646 11.93 -6.13 -22.23
C PRO A 646 11.23 -7.14 -21.29
N ASP A 647 10.77 -8.23 -21.88
CA ASP A 647 10.27 -9.44 -21.24
C ASP A 647 11.26 -10.60 -21.43
N MET A 648 12.38 -10.54 -20.71
CA MET A 648 13.43 -11.56 -20.80
C MET A 648 12.89 -12.98 -20.52
N GLY A 649 11.91 -13.11 -19.60
CA GLY A 649 11.31 -14.40 -19.25
C GLY A 649 10.44 -14.97 -20.37
N HIS A 650 9.60 -14.15 -21.00
CA HIS A 650 8.84 -14.57 -22.18
C HIS A 650 9.77 -14.82 -23.37
N SER A 651 10.78 -13.98 -23.56
CA SER A 651 11.81 -14.14 -24.59
C SER A 651 12.51 -15.49 -24.46
N ALA A 652 13.01 -15.82 -23.26
CA ALA A 652 13.65 -17.10 -22.99
C ALA A 652 12.72 -18.30 -23.24
N LYS A 653 11.44 -18.23 -22.84
CA LYS A 653 10.45 -19.28 -23.11
C LYS A 653 10.19 -19.46 -24.60
N MET A 654 9.99 -18.37 -25.33
CA MET A 654 9.78 -18.40 -26.78
C MET A 654 11.03 -18.89 -27.51
N LEU A 655 12.22 -18.53 -27.04
CA LEU A 655 13.49 -19.04 -27.54
C LEU A 655 13.60 -20.56 -27.33
N GLN A 656 13.22 -21.07 -26.16
CA GLN A 656 13.20 -22.50 -25.88
C GLN A 656 12.19 -23.26 -26.76
N SER A 657 10.96 -22.76 -26.87
CA SER A 657 9.93 -23.35 -27.74
C SER A 657 10.32 -23.29 -29.22
N GLY A 658 10.96 -22.19 -29.65
CA GLY A 658 11.50 -22.02 -31.00
C GLY A 658 12.61 -23.03 -31.29
N LYS A 659 13.56 -23.21 -30.37
CA LYS A 659 14.61 -24.24 -30.48
C LYS A 659 14.02 -25.64 -30.60
N GLN A 660 13.02 -25.97 -29.77
CA GLN A 660 12.35 -27.27 -29.84
C GLN A 660 11.64 -27.47 -31.18
N ALA A 661 10.90 -26.48 -31.67
CA ALA A 661 10.24 -26.54 -32.98
C ALA A 661 11.26 -26.67 -34.12
N PHE A 662 12.37 -25.93 -34.03
CA PHE A 662 13.48 -25.97 -34.99
C PHE A 662 14.08 -27.37 -35.11
N PHE A 663 14.48 -27.98 -33.99
CA PHE A 663 15.05 -29.33 -33.98
C PHE A 663 14.04 -30.43 -34.30
N SER A 664 12.73 -30.11 -34.26
CA SER A 664 11.66 -31.02 -34.67
C SER A 664 11.22 -30.82 -36.13
N GLY A 665 11.93 -30.01 -36.92
CA GLY A 665 11.61 -29.75 -38.33
C GLY A 665 10.37 -28.88 -38.60
N ARG A 666 9.81 -28.22 -37.57
CA ARG A 666 8.66 -27.32 -37.69
C ARG A 666 9.12 -25.87 -37.84
N TYR A 667 9.69 -25.52 -38.99
CA TYR A 667 10.43 -24.27 -39.18
C TYR A 667 9.52 -23.01 -39.22
N LEU A 668 8.30 -23.12 -39.74
CA LEU A 668 7.29 -22.05 -39.68
C LEU A 668 6.86 -21.74 -38.25
N ASP A 669 6.66 -22.77 -37.43
CA ASP A 669 6.34 -22.59 -36.00
C ASP A 669 7.53 -22.02 -35.24
N ALA A 670 8.74 -22.53 -35.51
CA ALA A 670 9.98 -22.03 -34.93
C ALA A 670 10.20 -20.54 -35.27
N LYS A 671 9.93 -20.12 -36.51
CA LYS A 671 9.99 -18.72 -36.95
C LYS A 671 9.07 -17.85 -36.11
N GLU A 672 7.84 -18.29 -35.91
CA GLU A 672 6.85 -17.53 -35.13
C GLU A 672 7.25 -17.45 -33.64
N TYR A 673 7.84 -18.51 -33.08
CA TYR A 673 8.39 -18.48 -31.73
C TYR A 673 9.60 -17.54 -31.61
N PHE A 674 10.58 -17.61 -32.50
CA PHE A 674 11.74 -16.72 -32.45
C PHE A 674 11.36 -15.25 -32.70
N ARG A 675 10.39 -14.98 -33.57
CA ARG A 675 9.82 -13.62 -33.76
C ARG A 675 9.24 -13.08 -32.45
N LYS A 676 8.48 -13.91 -31.72
CA LYS A 676 7.93 -13.55 -30.41
C LYS A 676 9.02 -13.36 -29.36
N ALA A 677 10.13 -14.11 -29.44
CA ALA A 677 11.27 -13.94 -28.55
C ALA A 677 11.96 -12.57 -28.77
N VAL A 678 12.20 -12.19 -30.02
CA VAL A 678 12.75 -10.88 -30.39
C VAL A 678 11.83 -9.74 -29.98
N GLN A 679 10.52 -9.88 -30.20
CA GLN A 679 9.55 -8.87 -29.77
C GLN A 679 9.46 -8.74 -28.25
N ALA A 680 9.69 -9.83 -27.52
CA ALA A 680 9.69 -9.84 -26.07
C ALA A 680 10.93 -9.14 -25.51
N ASP A 681 12.12 -9.40 -26.07
CA ASP A 681 13.36 -8.73 -25.67
C ASP A 681 14.17 -8.33 -26.90
N PRO A 682 13.96 -7.11 -27.42
CA PRO A 682 14.67 -6.62 -28.60
C PRO A 682 16.18 -6.45 -28.39
N SER A 683 16.64 -6.38 -27.13
CA SER A 683 18.06 -6.29 -26.77
C SER A 683 18.75 -7.66 -26.66
N GLY A 684 17.97 -8.75 -26.68
CA GLY A 684 18.46 -10.11 -26.55
C GLY A 684 19.16 -10.60 -27.81
N THR A 685 20.48 -10.66 -27.78
CA THR A 685 21.32 -11.09 -28.92
C THR A 685 21.02 -12.51 -29.40
N ASP A 686 20.71 -13.43 -28.47
CA ASP A 686 20.35 -14.81 -28.81
C ASP A 686 19.03 -14.92 -29.58
N ALA A 687 18.02 -14.12 -29.24
CA ALA A 687 16.73 -14.18 -29.92
C ALA A 687 16.84 -13.76 -31.39
N TRP A 688 17.60 -12.70 -31.65
CA TRP A 688 17.92 -12.25 -33.01
C TRP A 688 18.71 -13.28 -33.78
N LYS A 689 19.77 -13.85 -33.18
CA LYS A 689 20.58 -14.90 -33.80
C LYS A 689 19.73 -16.07 -34.31
N TYR A 690 18.81 -16.58 -33.50
CA TYR A 690 17.95 -17.70 -33.91
C TYR A 690 16.85 -17.28 -34.90
N TYR A 691 16.34 -16.05 -34.80
CA TYR A 691 15.38 -15.51 -35.75
C TYR A 691 15.98 -15.32 -37.16
N ASP A 692 17.23 -14.89 -37.25
CA ASP A 692 17.91 -14.73 -38.55
C ASP A 692 18.19 -16.09 -39.19
N ILE A 693 18.63 -17.07 -38.40
CA ILE A 693 18.87 -18.44 -38.87
C ILE A 693 17.58 -19.05 -39.43
N ILE A 694 16.45 -18.95 -38.72
CA ILE A 694 15.22 -19.65 -39.08
C ILE A 694 14.53 -19.12 -40.34
N ILE A 695 14.78 -17.87 -40.73
CA ILE A 695 14.13 -17.24 -41.90
C ILE A 695 14.38 -18.08 -43.16
N ASN A 696 15.61 -18.55 -43.36
CA ASN A 696 15.99 -19.34 -44.53
C ASN A 696 15.34 -20.72 -44.53
N PHE A 697 15.30 -21.41 -43.38
CA PHE A 697 14.65 -22.72 -43.25
C PHE A 697 13.13 -22.65 -43.38
N ALA A 698 12.51 -21.61 -42.83
CA ALA A 698 11.07 -21.39 -42.96
C ALA A 698 10.68 -21.00 -44.39
N LEU A 699 11.55 -20.31 -45.12
CA LEU A 699 11.38 -20.02 -46.55
C LEU A 699 11.45 -21.32 -47.37
N ALA A 700 12.44 -22.17 -47.10
CA ALA A 700 12.58 -23.48 -47.72
C ALA A 700 11.36 -24.39 -47.44
N GLU A 701 10.90 -24.49 -46.19
CA GLU A 701 9.69 -25.25 -45.82
C GLU A 701 8.44 -24.72 -46.55
N LYS A 702 8.32 -23.40 -46.71
CA LYS A 702 7.20 -22.78 -47.44
C LYS A 702 7.27 -23.05 -48.95
N LEU A 703 8.47 -23.13 -49.51
CA LEU A 703 8.71 -23.48 -50.92
C LEU A 703 8.45 -24.98 -51.18
N GLU A 704 8.84 -25.87 -50.26
CA GLU A 704 8.54 -27.30 -50.33
C GLU A 704 7.03 -27.58 -50.19
N LYS A 705 6.32 -26.81 -49.36
CA LYS A 705 4.87 -26.92 -49.18
C LYS A 705 4.04 -26.18 -50.24
N GLY A 706 4.68 -25.40 -51.13
CA GLY A 706 4.03 -24.55 -52.11
C GLY A 706 4.76 -24.58 -53.46
N SER A 707 4.48 -25.58 -54.28
CA SER A 707 4.91 -25.62 -55.68
C SER A 707 4.13 -24.61 -56.53
N ASN A 708 4.68 -23.40 -56.67
CA ASN A 708 4.83 -22.64 -57.93
C ASN A 708 5.06 -21.14 -57.63
N ILE A 709 6.25 -20.62 -57.94
CA ILE A 709 6.47 -19.52 -58.91
C ILE A 709 7.96 -19.09 -58.92
N ASN A 710 8.47 -18.99 -60.16
CA ASN A 710 9.69 -18.39 -60.71
C ASN A 710 10.67 -17.64 -59.79
N LEU A 711 11.87 -18.22 -59.71
CA LEU A 711 13.13 -17.52 -59.57
C LEU A 711 13.28 -16.50 -60.71
N LEU A 712 13.58 -15.24 -60.39
CA LEU A 712 14.51 -14.37 -61.12
C LEU A 712 14.61 -12.99 -60.43
N ARG A 713 15.66 -12.79 -59.64
CA ARG A 713 16.67 -11.75 -59.88
C ARG A 713 17.90 -12.02 -59.01
N GLU A 714 19.03 -12.21 -59.69
CA GLU A 714 20.34 -12.50 -59.13
C GLU A 714 20.86 -11.39 -58.21
N PRO A 715 21.70 -11.74 -57.21
CA PRO A 715 22.44 -10.76 -56.43
C PRO A 715 23.57 -10.17 -57.26
N THR A 716 23.71 -8.85 -57.25
CA THR A 716 24.88 -8.15 -57.77
C THR A 716 26.15 -8.66 -57.06
N ARG A 717 27.00 -9.28 -57.87
CA ARG A 717 28.35 -9.74 -57.57
C ARG A 717 29.21 -8.62 -56.98
N ILE A 718 29.82 -8.88 -55.82
CA ILE A 718 31.00 -8.16 -55.34
C ILE A 718 32.13 -9.20 -55.38
N ASP A 719 33.16 -8.93 -56.17
CA ASP A 719 34.28 -9.84 -56.42
C ASP A 719 35.11 -10.11 -55.15
N GLU A 720 35.51 -11.37 -54.99
CA GLU A 720 36.50 -11.83 -54.02
C GLU A 720 37.92 -11.47 -54.47
N GLY A 721 38.73 -10.93 -53.55
CA GLY A 721 40.19 -10.95 -53.61
C GLY A 721 40.74 -11.88 -52.50
N PRO A 722 41.88 -12.56 -52.71
CA PRO A 722 42.25 -13.73 -51.90
C PRO A 722 43.05 -13.36 -50.63
N ASP A 723 42.87 -14.20 -49.61
CA ASP A 723 43.71 -14.43 -48.43
C ASP A 723 44.06 -13.23 -47.54
N THR A 724 43.30 -13.05 -46.44
CA THR A 724 43.87 -12.69 -45.14
C THR A 724 43.02 -13.25 -43.99
N VAL A 725 43.65 -14.06 -43.14
CA VAL A 725 43.13 -14.46 -41.83
C VAL A 725 43.04 -13.20 -40.96
N VAL A 726 41.86 -12.86 -40.46
CA VAL A 726 41.69 -11.77 -39.47
C VAL A 726 40.88 -12.28 -38.27
N THR A 727 41.52 -12.23 -37.11
CA THR A 727 40.99 -12.51 -35.78
C THR A 727 39.90 -11.51 -35.35
N PRO A 728 39.04 -11.86 -34.38
CA PRO A 728 37.91 -11.01 -33.99
C PRO A 728 38.37 -9.70 -33.29
N PRO A 729 37.68 -8.57 -33.52
CA PRO A 729 38.06 -7.31 -32.90
C PRO A 729 37.66 -7.23 -31.42
N ALA A 730 38.54 -6.61 -30.64
CA ALA A 730 38.36 -6.23 -29.24
C ALA A 730 37.25 -5.16 -29.06
N PRO A 731 36.64 -5.03 -27.87
CA PRO A 731 35.53 -4.11 -27.62
C PRO A 731 35.94 -2.63 -27.76
N PRO A 732 35.05 -1.73 -28.22
CA PRO A 732 35.37 -0.32 -28.41
C PRO A 732 35.51 0.43 -27.09
N SER A 733 36.56 1.25 -27.00
CA SER A 733 36.82 2.19 -25.90
C SER A 733 35.93 3.43 -25.97
N LYS A 734 35.74 4.06 -24.81
CA LYS A 734 35.14 5.39 -24.63
C LYS A 734 35.88 6.45 -25.47
N ASP A 735 35.14 7.47 -25.87
CA ASP A 735 35.51 8.63 -26.70
C ASP A 735 35.60 8.39 -28.21
N THR A 736 34.51 8.72 -28.92
CA THR A 736 34.60 9.51 -30.16
C THR A 736 33.26 10.13 -30.55
N LYS A 737 33.37 11.37 -31.03
CA LYS A 737 32.29 12.25 -31.49
C LYS A 737 31.70 11.73 -32.80
N PHE A 738 30.43 11.35 -32.82
CA PHE A 738 29.66 11.22 -34.06
C PHE A 738 28.27 11.84 -33.90
N LYS A 739 27.85 12.52 -34.97
CA LYS A 739 26.58 13.25 -35.12
C LYS A 739 25.50 12.25 -35.52
N ILE A 740 24.34 12.32 -34.88
CA ILE A 740 23.14 11.56 -35.28
C ILE A 740 22.52 12.30 -36.46
N GLU A 741 22.42 11.64 -37.62
CA GLU A 741 21.44 12.01 -38.65
C GLU A 741 20.20 11.13 -38.44
N GLU A 742 19.06 11.79 -38.31
CA GLU A 742 17.74 11.16 -38.24
C GLU A 742 17.38 10.61 -39.62
N ASP A 743 17.07 9.31 -39.71
CA ASP A 743 16.37 8.74 -40.86
C ASP A 743 15.04 8.14 -40.38
N GLU A 744 13.96 8.57 -41.02
CA GLU A 744 12.59 8.16 -40.73
C GLU A 744 12.36 6.73 -41.25
N GLY A 745 12.50 5.72 -40.38
CA GLY A 745 12.30 4.35 -40.83
C GLY A 745 12.44 3.24 -39.80
N CYS A 746 11.54 3.23 -38.80
CA CYS A 746 11.22 2.13 -37.87
C CYS A 746 12.12 1.92 -36.64
#